data_AF-A0A523WQ66-F1
#
_entry.id   AF-A0A523WQ66-F1
#
_cell.length_a   1.000
_cell.length_b   1.000
_cell.length_c   1.000
_cell.angle_alpha   90.00
_cell.angle_beta   90.00
_cell.angle_gamma   90.00
#
_symmetry.space_group_name_H-M   'P 1'
#
loop_
_entity.id
_entity.type
_entity.pdbx_description
1 polymer ?
#
loop_
_entity_poly.entity_id
_entity_poly.type
_entity_poly.pdbx_seq_one_letter_code
_entity_poly.pdbx_strand_id
1 'polypeptide(L)'
;SNNQHLYVSLKRSFSSGDILVAYLKKVRKVGSAVDTIVAGNLDYKPDTTLLQDTTLVLRLIKPENPDPDFQTWDYEWRNIYSLGGTKISREGFDLKIYKGTAGQENVESDPEEQNGVPYIQILGLDLKDQAGNPNPDGIVDYQWVDFYHGVVIFPHYTPFNSGYSFTGQPGDTLEVRVPQIYESREGSGEAQQNSSYYLNIKTSSRETRYSLGHTNIIEGSEVVKLNGRRLVRGKDYNISYDFGQITFLTEEATDPNANISVDYEYSPFFMPEKKSLFGIRTVYNFKENSWIGATALYKKETAGEHRPRVGREPSRNLVWDTDLSLKFEPSFLTRMVDALPLVETEAPSSVDISAEFAQSRPKPNLRNKAYIDDFEGSRDWNDLSIRRGAWTISSPPTDKDNSSRAPLWWYNPYDQIRITDIWPEKEVREADNRTNVLIVKYFPQDSTSWAGLIRSLFVGAQDQTLSRFLEIWLKPDSPSQRLVLNVDLGRISEDLNANSILDTEDQLRNGQRDGILDDDEDTGLDGLFSTGEPGYDPNTNPDPSGDDWNYDDKGDYSRINGTENNREDPDRGRRPDTEDINKNGGLDTEDSYFHFSIDLSDPEFLADETSTGWRLYRVPIQDSLFYDKVGNPNWAYIEFARLWLSAAENLTGISIAAIELVGNKWQDIGISPADSLSPPLGMRFGVTSKNTHENADYIPPPGIEGELDRSTRVREKEEALVLQYENLYPGH
;
A
#
# COMPACT_ATOMS: atom_id res chain seq x y z
N SER A 1 0.70 -40.91 -20.15
CA SER A 1 -0.21 -40.62 -19.03
C SER A 1 -0.37 -39.12 -18.94
N ASN A 2 -1.49 -38.58 -19.44
CA ASN A 2 -1.76 -37.15 -19.36
C ASN A 2 -2.13 -36.81 -17.91
N ASN A 3 -1.16 -36.38 -17.11
CA ASN A 3 -1.44 -35.61 -15.90
C ASN A 3 -1.97 -34.25 -16.36
N GLN A 4 -3.27 -34.16 -16.62
CA GLN A 4 -3.92 -32.85 -16.67
C GLN A 4 -3.87 -32.29 -15.26
N HIS A 5 -3.00 -31.31 -15.05
CA HIS A 5 -2.99 -30.52 -13.83
C HIS A 5 -4.28 -29.69 -13.82
N LEU A 6 -5.14 -29.96 -12.84
CA LEU A 6 -6.35 -29.16 -12.61
C LEU A 6 -5.92 -27.98 -11.75
N TYR A 7 -5.92 -26.79 -12.34
CA TYR A 7 -5.72 -25.53 -11.62
C TYR A 7 -6.91 -24.61 -11.87
N VAL A 8 -7.18 -23.72 -10.92
CA VAL A 8 -8.19 -22.67 -11.05
C VAL A 8 -7.45 -21.38 -11.35
N SER A 9 -7.70 -20.79 -12.52
CA SER A 9 -7.24 -19.44 -12.84
C SER A 9 -8.34 -18.45 -12.51
N LEU A 10 -8.02 -17.48 -11.66
CA LEU A 10 -8.93 -16.41 -11.29
C LEU A 10 -8.75 -15.25 -12.25
N LYS A 11 -9.86 -14.61 -12.66
CA LYS A 11 -9.83 -13.43 -13.54
C LYS A 11 -9.52 -12.12 -12.80
N ARG A 12 -9.51 -12.16 -11.47
CA ARG A 12 -9.26 -11.03 -10.57
C ARG A 12 -8.30 -11.52 -9.50
N SER A 13 -7.33 -10.69 -9.14
CA SER A 13 -6.51 -10.90 -7.94
C SER A 13 -7.36 -10.77 -6.69
N PHE A 14 -7.00 -11.51 -5.65
CA PHE A 14 -7.60 -11.34 -4.34
C PHE A 14 -7.28 -9.96 -3.77
N SER A 15 -8.25 -9.37 -3.09
CA SER A 15 -8.03 -8.27 -2.17
C SER A 15 -7.56 -8.82 -0.83
N SER A 16 -6.89 -7.99 -0.02
CA SER A 16 -6.59 -8.35 1.36
C SER A 16 -7.89 -8.70 2.08
N GLY A 17 -7.89 -9.80 2.85
CA GLY A 17 -9.07 -10.31 3.53
C GLY A 17 -9.95 -11.29 2.72
N ASP A 18 -9.70 -11.48 1.43
CA ASP A 18 -10.56 -12.37 0.64
C ASP A 18 -10.35 -13.85 1.04
N ILE A 19 -11.43 -14.56 1.39
CA ILE A 19 -11.44 -16.01 1.62
C ILE A 19 -11.81 -16.76 0.34
N LEU A 20 -11.05 -17.79 -0.02
CA LEU A 20 -11.41 -18.73 -1.10
C LEU A 20 -11.80 -20.08 -0.52
N VAL A 21 -13.06 -20.47 -0.73
CA VAL A 21 -13.59 -21.80 -0.46
C VAL A 21 -14.09 -22.46 -1.75
N ALA A 22 -13.97 -23.78 -1.84
CA ALA A 22 -14.40 -24.53 -3.03
C ALA A 22 -15.08 -25.85 -2.66
N TYR A 23 -16.07 -26.23 -3.48
CA TYR A 23 -16.53 -27.61 -3.58
C TYR A 23 -15.75 -28.30 -4.71
N LEU A 24 -15.07 -29.40 -4.39
CA LEU A 24 -14.25 -30.13 -5.35
C LEU A 24 -14.84 -31.52 -5.59
N LYS A 25 -15.13 -31.84 -6.85
CA LYS A 25 -15.54 -33.18 -7.28
C LYS A 25 -14.66 -33.66 -8.42
N LYS A 26 -13.78 -34.62 -8.14
CA LYS A 26 -12.92 -35.25 -9.14
C LYS A 26 -13.44 -36.64 -9.45
N VAL A 27 -13.82 -36.87 -10.70
CA VAL A 27 -14.27 -38.18 -11.19
C VAL A 27 -13.18 -38.77 -12.08
N ARG A 28 -12.59 -39.88 -11.67
CA ARG A 28 -11.59 -40.62 -12.44
C ARG A 28 -12.15 -41.97 -12.85
N LYS A 29 -12.02 -42.30 -14.14
CA LYS A 29 -12.32 -43.65 -14.63
C LYS A 29 -11.04 -44.50 -14.55
N VAL A 30 -11.07 -45.59 -13.79
CA VAL A 30 -9.98 -46.56 -13.68
C VAL A 30 -10.51 -47.91 -14.20
N GLY A 31 -10.27 -48.18 -15.49
CA GLY A 31 -10.87 -49.33 -16.18
C GLY A 31 -12.38 -49.16 -16.36
N SER A 32 -13.17 -50.09 -15.83
CA SER A 32 -14.64 -50.01 -15.77
C SER A 32 -15.17 -49.34 -14.50
N ALA A 33 -14.32 -49.12 -13.48
CA ALA A 33 -14.69 -48.48 -12.24
C ALA A 33 -14.60 -46.95 -12.33
N VAL A 34 -15.46 -46.26 -11.60
CA VAL A 34 -15.45 -44.81 -11.42
C VAL A 34 -15.06 -44.53 -9.98
N ASP A 35 -13.93 -43.85 -9.81
CA ASP A 35 -13.43 -43.33 -8.54
C ASP A 35 -13.83 -41.85 -8.44
N THR A 36 -14.52 -41.47 -7.36
CA THR A 36 -14.99 -40.09 -7.15
C THR A 36 -14.45 -39.55 -5.84
N ILE A 37 -13.65 -38.50 -5.90
CA ILE A 37 -13.17 -37.76 -4.74
C ILE A 37 -14.05 -36.51 -4.60
N VAL A 38 -14.66 -36.32 -3.44
CA VAL A 38 -15.46 -35.14 -3.09
C VAL A 38 -14.82 -34.44 -1.89
N ALA A 39 -14.62 -33.14 -1.96
CA ALA A 39 -14.31 -32.28 -0.82
C ALA A 39 -15.37 -31.18 -0.72
N GLY A 40 -16.11 -31.17 0.40
CA GLY A 40 -17.25 -30.30 0.67
C GLY A 40 -18.63 -30.96 0.44
N ASN A 41 -19.69 -30.23 0.76
CA ASN A 41 -21.08 -30.64 0.65
C ASN A 41 -21.93 -29.47 0.12
N LEU A 42 -22.65 -29.71 -0.99
CA LEU A 42 -23.59 -28.76 -1.59
C LEU A 42 -25.07 -29.14 -1.32
N ASP A 43 -25.33 -30.20 -0.56
CA ASP A 43 -26.69 -30.63 -0.24
C ASP A 43 -27.31 -29.67 0.77
N TYR A 44 -27.87 -28.58 0.24
CA TYR A 44 -28.75 -27.67 0.95
C TYR A 44 -30.09 -28.36 1.25
N LYS A 45 -30.38 -28.59 2.54
CA LYS A 45 -31.69 -29.08 3.00
C LYS A 45 -32.22 -28.15 4.09
N PRO A 46 -33.07 -27.16 3.75
CA PRO A 46 -33.73 -26.38 4.79
C PRO A 46 -34.70 -27.31 5.53
N ASP A 47 -34.39 -27.68 6.77
CA ASP A 47 -35.37 -28.27 7.68
C ASP A 47 -36.26 -27.14 8.21
N THR A 48 -37.56 -27.24 7.96
CA THR A 48 -38.54 -26.22 8.32
C THR A 48 -39.00 -26.28 9.78
N THR A 49 -38.36 -27.07 10.66
CA THR A 49 -38.94 -27.33 11.99
C THR A 49 -38.04 -27.21 13.22
N LEU A 50 -36.72 -27.08 13.10
CA LEU A 50 -35.80 -26.78 14.22
C LEU A 50 -34.62 -25.95 13.69
N LEU A 51 -34.03 -25.11 14.57
CA LEU A 51 -32.92 -24.18 14.33
C LEU A 51 -32.08 -24.54 13.09
N GLN A 52 -32.14 -23.63 12.12
CA GLN A 52 -31.61 -23.76 10.76
C GLN A 52 -30.16 -24.28 10.73
N ASP A 53 -29.94 -25.52 10.27
CA ASP A 53 -28.63 -25.90 9.73
C ASP A 53 -28.60 -25.51 8.24
N THR A 54 -28.32 -24.22 8.00
CA THR A 54 -28.14 -23.62 6.68
C THR A 54 -26.69 -23.66 6.19
N THR A 55 -25.82 -24.43 6.86
CA THR A 55 -24.37 -24.35 6.70
C THR A 55 -23.87 -25.18 5.51
N LEU A 56 -23.24 -24.53 4.53
CA LEU A 56 -22.49 -25.23 3.49
C LEU A 56 -21.10 -25.60 4.03
N VAL A 57 -20.77 -26.88 4.01
CA VAL A 57 -19.41 -27.33 4.35
C VAL A 57 -18.55 -27.30 3.08
N LEU A 58 -17.65 -26.35 2.95
CA LEU A 58 -16.76 -26.20 1.78
C LEU A 58 -15.30 -26.47 2.16
N ARG A 59 -14.45 -26.76 1.17
CA ARG A 59 -13.00 -26.89 1.40
C ARG A 59 -12.38 -25.49 1.35
N LEU A 60 -11.69 -25.09 2.41
CA LEU A 60 -10.87 -23.89 2.41
C LEU A 60 -9.66 -24.07 1.47
N ILE A 61 -9.49 -23.14 0.54
CA ILE A 61 -8.38 -23.09 -0.42
C ILE A 61 -7.41 -21.97 -0.06
N LYS A 62 -7.92 -20.79 0.27
CA LYS A 62 -7.16 -19.65 0.78
C LYS A 62 -7.91 -19.08 2.00
N PRO A 63 -7.30 -19.01 3.19
CA PRO A 63 -7.88 -18.27 4.30
C PRO A 63 -7.88 -16.77 4.02
N GLU A 64 -8.60 -16.01 4.85
CA GLU A 64 -8.60 -14.54 4.85
C GLU A 64 -7.16 -14.01 4.79
N ASN A 65 -6.32 -14.65 5.60
CA ASN A 65 -4.97 -14.27 5.98
C ASN A 65 -4.00 -15.46 5.75
N PRO A 66 -3.37 -15.57 4.57
CA PRO A 66 -2.52 -16.71 4.22
C PRO A 66 -1.18 -16.73 4.96
N ASP A 67 -0.84 -17.88 5.55
CA ASP A 67 0.41 -18.07 6.29
C ASP A 67 1.19 -19.30 5.76
N PRO A 68 2.52 -19.22 5.57
CA PRO A 68 3.38 -20.36 5.22
C PRO A 68 3.19 -21.62 6.08
N ASP A 69 2.82 -21.45 7.34
CA ASP A 69 2.59 -22.58 8.26
C ASP A 69 1.24 -23.28 8.02
N PHE A 70 0.34 -22.70 7.23
CA PHE A 70 -0.96 -23.28 6.93
C PHE A 70 -0.91 -24.26 5.76
N GLN A 71 -1.63 -25.37 5.88
CA GLN A 71 -1.74 -26.37 4.79
C GLN A 71 -2.24 -25.77 3.47
N THR A 72 -3.04 -24.71 3.54
CA THR A 72 -3.57 -23.99 2.38
C THR A 72 -2.50 -23.24 1.59
N TRP A 73 -1.35 -22.92 2.20
CA TRP A 73 -0.25 -22.20 1.56
C TRP A 73 0.32 -22.94 0.35
N ASP A 74 0.38 -24.27 0.44
CA ASP A 74 0.86 -25.15 -0.62
C ASP A 74 -0.15 -25.36 -1.75
N TYR A 75 -1.38 -24.85 -1.62
CA TYR A 75 -2.37 -24.93 -2.68
C TYR A 75 -2.17 -23.87 -3.76
N GLU A 76 -1.45 -22.79 -3.42
CA GLU A 76 -1.13 -21.72 -4.35
C GLU A 76 0.04 -22.10 -5.27
N TRP A 77 -0.11 -21.78 -6.56
CA TRP A 77 0.95 -21.99 -7.55
C TRP A 77 1.83 -20.74 -7.65
N ARG A 78 3.10 -20.85 -7.21
CA ARG A 78 4.10 -19.76 -7.25
C ARG A 78 5.14 -19.93 -8.36
N ASN A 79 4.78 -20.71 -9.40
CA ASN A 79 5.61 -21.01 -10.56
C ASN A 79 5.07 -20.45 -11.87
N ILE A 80 4.09 -19.55 -11.82
CA ILE A 80 3.48 -18.91 -12.99
C ILE A 80 3.80 -17.42 -12.94
N TYR A 81 4.43 -16.89 -13.99
CA TYR A 81 4.86 -15.50 -14.06
C TYR A 81 4.21 -14.79 -15.24
N SER A 82 3.77 -13.54 -15.04
CA SER A 82 3.22 -12.71 -16.10
C SER A 82 4.29 -12.30 -17.11
N LEU A 83 3.93 -12.30 -18.38
CA LEU A 83 4.75 -11.78 -19.48
C LEU A 83 4.53 -10.28 -19.74
N GLY A 84 3.74 -9.60 -18.90
CA GLY A 84 3.45 -8.16 -19.02
C GLY A 84 2.34 -7.79 -20.01
N GLY A 85 1.72 -8.77 -20.69
CA GLY A 85 0.62 -8.54 -21.63
C GLY A 85 -0.07 -9.83 -22.07
N THR A 86 -1.23 -9.74 -22.72
CA THR A 86 -2.00 -10.90 -23.22
C THR A 86 -1.96 -10.98 -24.75
N LYS A 87 -2.30 -12.14 -25.33
CA LYS A 87 -2.32 -12.37 -26.78
C LYS A 87 -0.99 -12.01 -27.47
N ILE A 88 0.10 -12.42 -26.85
CA ILE A 88 1.46 -12.17 -27.31
C ILE A 88 1.71 -12.95 -28.62
N SER A 89 2.33 -12.30 -29.60
CA SER A 89 2.77 -13.01 -30.81
C SER A 89 3.93 -13.94 -30.46
N ARG A 90 3.94 -15.14 -31.04
CA ARG A 90 5.10 -16.04 -30.96
C ARG A 90 6.30 -15.47 -31.72
N GLU A 91 6.04 -14.69 -32.76
CA GLU A 91 7.09 -14.04 -33.55
C GLU A 91 7.76 -12.96 -32.70
N GLY A 92 9.08 -12.99 -32.60
CA GLY A 92 9.86 -12.01 -31.83
C GLY A 92 9.73 -12.15 -30.30
N PHE A 93 9.19 -13.26 -29.80
CA PHE A 93 9.22 -13.59 -28.38
C PHE A 93 10.62 -14.07 -27.98
N ASP A 94 11.21 -13.44 -26.96
CA ASP A 94 12.47 -13.84 -26.34
C ASP A 94 12.33 -13.68 -24.82
N LEU A 95 12.66 -14.73 -24.08
CA LEU A 95 12.64 -14.76 -22.62
C LEU A 95 14.03 -15.16 -22.13
N LYS A 96 14.64 -14.30 -21.34
CA LYS A 96 15.90 -14.54 -20.64
C LYS A 96 15.70 -14.35 -19.15
N ILE A 97 16.54 -15.01 -18.35
CA ILE A 97 16.53 -14.90 -16.90
C ILE A 97 17.92 -14.47 -16.49
N TYR A 98 17.99 -13.42 -15.68
CA TYR A 98 19.23 -12.85 -15.18
C TYR A 98 19.29 -13.00 -13.67
N LYS A 99 20.51 -13.12 -13.14
CA LYS A 99 20.75 -13.06 -11.69
C LYS A 99 21.30 -11.68 -11.34
N GLY A 100 20.59 -10.92 -10.51
CA GLY A 100 20.95 -9.56 -10.14
C GLY A 100 20.54 -9.24 -8.70
N THR A 101 20.71 -7.98 -8.31
CA THR A 101 20.27 -7.47 -7.01
C THR A 101 18.92 -6.78 -7.18
N ALA A 102 17.95 -7.12 -6.33
CA ALA A 102 16.64 -6.49 -6.34
C ALA A 102 16.74 -4.95 -6.30
N GLY A 103 16.08 -4.28 -7.24
CA GLY A 103 16.08 -2.82 -7.38
C GLY A 103 17.33 -2.21 -8.03
N GLN A 104 18.29 -3.04 -8.48
CA GLN A 104 19.50 -2.64 -9.20
C GLN A 104 19.74 -3.50 -10.44
N GLU A 105 18.67 -4.04 -11.03
CA GLU A 105 18.72 -4.95 -12.17
C GLU A 105 19.35 -4.27 -13.40
N ASN A 106 20.31 -4.94 -14.04
CA ASN A 106 20.98 -4.43 -15.23
C ASN A 106 21.37 -5.55 -16.21
N VAL A 107 20.59 -5.68 -17.29
CA VAL A 107 20.81 -6.68 -18.35
C VAL A 107 22.15 -6.57 -19.07
N GLU A 108 22.86 -5.44 -18.97
CA GLU A 108 24.20 -5.29 -19.57
C GLU A 108 25.31 -5.89 -18.72
N SER A 109 25.13 -5.98 -17.40
CA SER A 109 26.15 -6.46 -16.45
C SER A 109 25.79 -7.74 -15.74
N ASP A 110 24.50 -8.01 -15.56
CA ASP A 110 24.02 -9.16 -14.80
C ASP A 110 24.15 -10.44 -15.62
N PRO A 111 24.57 -11.57 -15.01
CA PRO A 111 24.73 -12.82 -15.73
C PRO A 111 23.39 -13.47 -16.10
N GLU A 112 23.26 -13.92 -17.35
CA GLU A 112 22.13 -14.75 -17.85
C GLU A 112 22.37 -16.27 -17.72
N GLU A 113 23.55 -16.65 -17.22
CA GLU A 113 23.99 -18.02 -17.08
C GLU A 113 24.75 -18.24 -15.77
N GLN A 114 24.87 -19.49 -15.36
CA GLN A 114 25.83 -19.94 -14.34
C GLN A 114 26.67 -21.06 -14.95
N ASN A 115 27.98 -21.02 -14.74
CA ASN A 115 28.92 -22.03 -15.26
C ASN A 115 28.78 -22.34 -16.77
N GLY A 116 28.39 -21.35 -17.57
CA GLY A 116 28.18 -21.52 -19.02
C GLY A 116 26.85 -22.18 -19.42
N VAL A 117 25.90 -22.32 -18.48
CA VAL A 117 24.56 -22.85 -18.73
C VAL A 117 23.52 -21.74 -18.47
N PRO A 118 22.69 -21.36 -19.47
CA PRO A 118 21.65 -20.34 -19.30
C PRO A 118 20.61 -20.69 -18.24
N TYR A 119 20.12 -19.71 -17.48
CA TYR A 119 19.14 -19.97 -16.42
C TYR A 119 17.81 -20.53 -16.93
N ILE A 120 17.41 -20.21 -18.17
CA ILE A 120 16.23 -20.81 -18.81
C ILE A 120 16.37 -22.33 -18.98
N GLN A 121 17.58 -22.84 -19.18
CA GLN A 121 17.85 -24.28 -19.27
C GLN A 121 17.86 -24.91 -17.86
N ILE A 122 18.54 -24.28 -16.90
CA ILE A 122 18.60 -24.75 -15.50
C ILE A 122 17.21 -24.85 -14.87
N LEU A 123 16.33 -23.89 -15.18
CA LEU A 123 14.97 -23.83 -14.68
C LEU A 123 13.98 -24.69 -15.49
N GLY A 124 14.48 -25.43 -16.49
CA GLY A 124 13.72 -26.41 -17.27
C GLY A 124 12.80 -25.83 -18.34
N LEU A 125 12.97 -24.55 -18.67
CA LEU A 125 12.21 -23.87 -19.71
C LEU A 125 12.74 -24.15 -21.13
N ASP A 126 14.01 -24.52 -21.26
CA ASP A 126 14.66 -24.85 -22.53
C ASP A 126 15.34 -26.23 -22.42
N LEU A 127 14.63 -27.28 -22.88
CA LEU A 127 15.14 -28.66 -22.88
C LEU A 127 15.17 -29.26 -24.29
N LYS A 128 14.56 -28.60 -25.27
CA LYS A 128 14.42 -29.10 -26.63
C LYS A 128 14.68 -28.01 -27.65
N ASP A 129 15.02 -28.42 -28.87
CA ASP A 129 15.10 -27.51 -30.00
C ASP A 129 13.70 -27.24 -30.57
N GLN A 130 13.59 -26.26 -31.48
CA GLN A 130 12.33 -25.98 -32.20
C GLN A 130 11.74 -27.18 -32.98
N ALA A 131 12.52 -28.24 -33.25
CA ALA A 131 12.03 -29.47 -33.88
C ALA A 131 11.56 -30.53 -32.86
N GLY A 132 11.71 -30.27 -31.56
CA GLY A 132 11.31 -31.12 -30.45
C GLY A 132 12.35 -32.18 -30.05
N ASN A 133 13.58 -32.12 -30.58
CA ASN A 133 14.67 -33.00 -30.14
C ASN A 133 15.24 -32.51 -28.80
N PRO A 134 15.79 -33.38 -27.94
CA PRO A 134 16.30 -33.01 -26.61
C PRO A 134 17.66 -32.31 -26.66
N ASN A 135 17.76 -31.22 -27.43
CA ASN A 135 18.94 -30.37 -27.53
C ASN A 135 18.51 -28.92 -27.24
N PRO A 136 18.88 -28.32 -26.09
CA PRO A 136 18.57 -26.92 -25.80
C PRO A 136 19.14 -25.99 -26.87
N ASP A 137 18.37 -24.99 -27.30
CA ASP A 137 18.75 -24.06 -28.37
C ASP A 137 18.84 -22.59 -27.91
N GLY A 138 18.69 -22.34 -26.61
CA GLY A 138 18.69 -21.01 -26.00
C GLY A 138 17.36 -20.28 -26.12
N ILE A 139 16.30 -20.95 -26.60
CA ILE A 139 14.94 -20.43 -26.74
C ILE A 139 14.02 -21.25 -25.84
N VAL A 140 13.10 -20.57 -25.16
CA VAL A 140 12.14 -21.23 -24.28
C VAL A 140 11.20 -22.13 -25.07
N ASP A 141 11.02 -23.37 -24.60
CA ASP A 141 10.07 -24.32 -25.13
C ASP A 141 8.63 -23.79 -24.99
N TYR A 142 7.94 -23.58 -26.12
CA TYR A 142 6.60 -22.98 -26.14
C TYR A 142 5.52 -23.76 -25.38
N GLN A 143 5.77 -25.01 -24.97
CA GLN A 143 4.87 -25.75 -24.10
C GLN A 143 4.73 -25.10 -22.71
N TRP A 144 5.74 -24.33 -22.28
CA TRP A 144 5.78 -23.61 -21.02
C TRP A 144 5.24 -22.18 -21.11
N VAL A 145 4.79 -21.75 -22.29
CA VAL A 145 4.33 -20.38 -22.52
C VAL A 145 2.88 -20.38 -23.01
N ASP A 146 1.99 -19.80 -22.20
CA ASP A 146 0.63 -19.49 -22.62
C ASP A 146 0.60 -18.07 -23.22
N PHE A 147 0.80 -18.00 -24.52
CA PHE A 147 0.79 -16.74 -25.28
C PHE A 147 -0.55 -16.01 -25.24
N TYR A 148 -1.66 -16.73 -25.05
CA TYR A 148 -2.99 -16.11 -25.04
C TYR A 148 -3.23 -15.39 -23.72
N HIS A 149 -2.98 -16.07 -22.60
CA HIS A 149 -3.12 -15.48 -21.26
C HIS A 149 -1.91 -14.65 -20.82
N GLY A 150 -0.78 -14.75 -21.53
CA GLY A 150 0.38 -13.93 -21.26
C GLY A 150 1.20 -14.38 -20.06
N VAL A 151 1.39 -15.68 -19.91
CA VAL A 151 2.11 -16.24 -18.75
C VAL A 151 3.15 -17.28 -19.17
N VAL A 152 4.24 -17.37 -18.43
CA VAL A 152 5.20 -18.48 -18.47
C VAL A 152 4.99 -19.36 -17.23
N ILE A 153 4.97 -20.68 -17.43
CA ILE A 153 4.74 -21.69 -16.41
C ILE A 153 6.02 -22.49 -16.26
N PHE A 154 6.71 -22.31 -15.13
CA PHE A 154 7.90 -23.09 -14.84
C PHE A 154 7.52 -24.55 -14.54
N PRO A 155 8.32 -25.53 -15.00
CA PRO A 155 8.00 -26.94 -14.80
C PRO A 155 8.01 -27.37 -13.33
N HIS A 156 8.91 -26.79 -12.53
CA HIS A 156 8.97 -27.00 -11.08
C HIS A 156 8.01 -26.04 -10.37
N TYR A 157 7.39 -26.46 -9.26
CA TYR A 157 6.41 -25.65 -8.50
C TYR A 157 7.08 -24.55 -7.64
N THR A 158 8.38 -24.70 -7.35
CA THR A 158 9.25 -23.70 -6.70
C THR A 158 10.55 -23.50 -7.50
N PRO A 159 10.51 -22.93 -8.72
CA PRO A 159 11.66 -22.93 -9.62
C PRO A 159 12.94 -22.37 -8.98
N PHE A 160 12.85 -21.25 -8.27
CA PHE A 160 14.00 -20.55 -7.69
C PHE A 160 14.44 -21.08 -6.32
N ASN A 161 13.78 -22.10 -5.77
CA ASN A 161 14.20 -22.80 -4.53
C ASN A 161 14.41 -24.30 -4.76
N SER A 162 14.46 -24.75 -6.02
CA SER A 162 14.59 -26.17 -6.34
C SER A 162 16.05 -26.61 -6.48
N GLY A 163 16.35 -27.80 -5.96
CA GLY A 163 17.55 -28.57 -6.30
C GLY A 163 17.31 -29.59 -7.42
N TYR A 164 16.24 -29.41 -8.20
CA TYR A 164 15.80 -30.37 -9.19
C TYR A 164 16.63 -30.20 -10.48
N SER A 165 17.20 -31.31 -10.97
CA SER A 165 17.92 -31.34 -12.25
C SER A 165 17.02 -31.91 -13.35
N PHE A 166 16.79 -31.14 -14.41
CA PHE A 166 15.94 -31.55 -15.53
C PHE A 166 16.63 -32.52 -16.50
N THR A 167 17.96 -32.50 -16.56
CA THR A 167 18.76 -33.39 -17.43
C THR A 167 19.51 -34.47 -16.67
N GLY A 168 19.55 -34.39 -15.33
CA GLY A 168 20.35 -35.25 -14.46
C GLY A 168 21.82 -34.82 -14.33
N GLN A 169 22.22 -33.68 -14.92
CA GLN A 169 23.56 -33.13 -14.77
C GLN A 169 23.68 -32.22 -13.52
N PRO A 170 24.83 -32.24 -12.80
CA PRO A 170 25.05 -31.37 -11.64
C PRO A 170 25.02 -29.86 -11.95
N GLY A 171 25.35 -29.46 -13.17
CA GLY A 171 25.32 -28.06 -13.63
C GLY A 171 23.92 -27.49 -13.87
N ASP A 172 22.90 -28.35 -13.83
CA ASP A 172 21.51 -28.01 -14.16
C ASP A 172 20.67 -27.79 -12.88
N THR A 173 21.30 -27.30 -11.81
CA THR A 173 20.63 -26.91 -10.57
C THR A 173 21.08 -25.52 -10.15
N LEU A 174 20.20 -24.73 -9.55
CA LEU A 174 20.55 -23.38 -9.08
C LEU A 174 21.56 -23.44 -7.93
N GLU A 175 22.66 -22.70 -8.05
CA GLU A 175 23.63 -22.51 -6.97
C GLU A 175 23.08 -21.61 -5.86
N VAL A 176 22.41 -20.52 -6.23
CA VAL A 176 21.74 -19.61 -5.29
C VAL A 176 20.25 -19.89 -5.33
N ARG A 177 19.71 -20.31 -4.20
CA ARG A 177 18.28 -20.55 -4.00
C ARG A 177 17.67 -19.40 -3.23
N VAL A 178 16.41 -19.11 -3.53
CA VAL A 178 15.64 -18.04 -2.91
C VAL A 178 14.40 -18.65 -2.25
N PRO A 179 14.52 -19.33 -1.09
CA PRO A 179 13.38 -19.87 -0.37
C PRO A 179 12.38 -18.78 0.05
N GLN A 180 12.88 -17.57 0.34
CA GLN A 180 12.09 -16.46 0.88
C GLN A 180 10.92 -16.06 -0.04
N ILE A 181 11.03 -16.18 -1.37
CA ILE A 181 9.90 -15.86 -2.26
C ILE A 181 8.76 -16.90 -2.21
N TYR A 182 8.96 -18.04 -1.54
CA TYR A 182 7.96 -19.09 -1.34
C TYR A 182 7.54 -19.25 0.12
N GLU A 183 8.41 -18.85 1.05
CA GLU A 183 8.27 -19.07 2.49
C GLU A 183 7.98 -17.78 3.26
N SER A 184 8.05 -16.61 2.61
CA SER A 184 7.67 -15.34 3.23
C SER A 184 6.22 -14.97 2.93
N ARG A 185 5.64 -14.22 3.87
CA ARG A 185 4.28 -13.67 3.74
C ARG A 185 4.27 -12.50 2.77
N GLU A 186 3.17 -12.33 2.06
CA GLU A 186 2.93 -11.10 1.31
C GLU A 186 3.00 -9.90 2.28
N GLY A 187 3.69 -8.83 1.89
CA GLY A 187 3.85 -7.63 2.71
C GLY A 187 5.07 -7.60 3.65
N SER A 188 5.69 -8.75 3.98
CA SER A 188 6.86 -8.77 4.89
C SER A 188 8.11 -8.08 4.32
N GLY A 189 8.16 -7.87 3.01
CA GLY A 189 9.32 -7.34 2.29
C GLY A 189 10.45 -8.35 2.06
N GLU A 190 10.44 -9.50 2.75
CA GLU A 190 11.51 -10.50 2.65
C GLU A 190 11.65 -11.08 1.24
N ALA A 191 10.53 -11.41 0.58
CA ALA A 191 10.53 -11.88 -0.81
C ALA A 191 11.23 -10.87 -1.73
N GLN A 192 10.92 -9.58 -1.59
CA GLN A 192 11.48 -8.54 -2.44
C GLN A 192 12.98 -8.31 -2.15
N GLN A 193 13.37 -8.28 -0.87
CA GLN A 193 14.75 -8.08 -0.46
C GLN A 193 15.68 -9.23 -0.86
N ASN A 194 15.17 -10.47 -0.86
CA ASN A 194 15.96 -11.66 -1.19
C ASN A 194 15.86 -12.08 -2.66
N SER A 195 14.99 -11.42 -3.44
CA SER A 195 14.85 -11.70 -4.87
C SER A 195 16.19 -11.50 -5.59
N SER A 196 16.68 -12.58 -6.18
CA SER A 196 17.99 -12.63 -6.85
C SER A 196 17.90 -12.83 -8.36
N TYR A 197 16.71 -13.07 -8.90
CA TYR A 197 16.48 -13.42 -10.29
C TYR A 197 15.35 -12.56 -10.88
N TYR A 198 15.52 -12.12 -12.12
CA TYR A 198 14.49 -11.38 -12.84
C TYR A 198 14.36 -11.85 -14.30
N LEU A 199 13.14 -11.74 -14.82
CA LEU A 199 12.79 -12.14 -16.18
C LEU A 199 12.92 -10.94 -17.12
N ASN A 200 13.73 -11.07 -18.16
CA ASN A 200 13.75 -10.12 -19.27
C ASN A 200 12.92 -10.69 -20.42
N ILE A 201 11.81 -10.02 -20.73
CA ILE A 201 10.86 -10.47 -21.75
C ILE A 201 10.86 -9.45 -22.90
N LYS A 202 11.13 -9.91 -24.11
CA LYS A 202 10.91 -9.16 -25.34
C LYS A 202 9.76 -9.80 -26.08
N THR A 203 8.80 -8.98 -26.48
CA THR A 203 7.66 -9.43 -27.30
C THR A 203 7.48 -8.47 -28.46
N SER A 204 6.87 -8.96 -29.53
CA SER A 204 6.34 -8.11 -30.58
C SER A 204 4.82 -8.26 -30.62
N SER A 205 4.10 -7.14 -30.57
CA SER A 205 2.66 -7.10 -30.83
C SER A 205 2.41 -6.29 -32.09
N ARG A 206 1.58 -6.82 -32.99
CA ARG A 206 1.12 -6.07 -34.16
C ARG A 206 -0.12 -5.30 -33.74
N GLU A 207 0.07 -4.08 -33.26
CA GLU A 207 -1.01 -3.17 -32.94
C GLU A 207 -1.10 -2.09 -34.01
N THR A 208 -2.30 -1.82 -34.51
CA THR A 208 -2.53 -0.66 -35.39
C THR A 208 -2.77 0.60 -34.59
N ARG A 209 -2.99 0.47 -33.27
CA ARG A 209 -3.29 1.56 -32.35
C ARG A 209 -2.16 1.68 -31.33
N TYR A 210 -1.62 2.89 -31.19
CA TYR A 210 -0.55 3.21 -30.26
C TYR A 210 -1.01 4.29 -29.30
N SER A 211 -0.80 4.05 -28.00
CA SER A 211 -0.95 5.08 -26.98
C SER A 211 0.25 6.01 -27.02
N LEU A 212 0.01 7.31 -26.99
CA LEU A 212 1.04 8.33 -26.83
C LEU A 212 1.48 8.45 -25.36
N GLY A 213 0.78 7.83 -24.41
CA GLY A 213 1.10 7.88 -22.97
C GLY A 213 0.58 9.12 -22.25
N HIS A 214 0.02 10.09 -22.98
CA HIS A 214 -0.59 11.30 -22.43
C HIS A 214 -1.97 11.54 -23.02
N THR A 215 -2.93 11.93 -22.18
CA THR A 215 -4.24 12.43 -22.61
C THR A 215 -4.17 13.93 -22.90
N ASN A 216 -5.20 14.50 -23.52
CA ASN A 216 -5.29 15.92 -23.87
C ASN A 216 -4.12 16.40 -24.76
N ILE A 217 -3.86 15.66 -25.84
CA ILE A 217 -2.90 16.07 -26.87
C ILE A 217 -3.44 17.34 -27.55
N ILE A 218 -2.57 18.33 -27.75
CA ILE A 218 -2.95 19.58 -28.43
C ILE A 218 -3.23 19.27 -29.89
N GLU A 219 -4.44 19.61 -30.35
CA GLU A 219 -4.87 19.34 -31.72
C GLU A 219 -3.93 19.97 -32.75
N GLY A 220 -3.38 19.14 -33.66
CA GLY A 220 -2.49 19.57 -34.73
C GLY A 220 -1.01 19.73 -34.33
N SER A 221 -0.65 19.44 -33.08
CA SER A 221 0.75 19.44 -32.64
C SER A 221 1.54 18.22 -33.12
N GLU A 222 0.84 17.17 -33.58
CA GLU A 222 1.48 15.89 -33.89
C GLU A 222 2.29 15.90 -35.19
N VAL A 223 3.51 15.36 -35.13
CA VAL A 223 4.35 15.04 -36.27
C VAL A 223 4.69 13.57 -36.21
N VAL A 224 4.02 12.79 -37.05
CA VAL A 224 4.19 11.34 -37.15
C VAL A 224 5.15 11.00 -38.30
N LYS A 225 6.17 10.22 -38.02
CA LYS A 225 7.15 9.71 -39.01
C LYS A 225 7.22 8.19 -38.95
N LEU A 226 7.28 7.56 -40.12
CA LEU A 226 7.49 6.13 -40.33
C LEU A 226 8.75 5.95 -41.17
N ASN A 227 9.78 5.29 -40.62
CA ASN A 227 11.10 5.13 -41.27
C ASN A 227 11.69 6.47 -41.75
N GLY A 228 11.46 7.54 -40.99
CA GLY A 228 11.87 8.91 -41.33
C GLY A 228 10.93 9.66 -42.29
N ARG A 229 9.99 8.97 -42.96
CA ARG A 229 8.97 9.60 -43.82
C ARG A 229 7.81 10.16 -42.99
N ARG A 230 7.53 11.45 -43.12
CA ARG A 230 6.37 12.07 -42.47
C ARG A 230 5.06 11.54 -43.04
N LEU A 231 4.15 11.14 -42.15
CA LEU A 231 2.82 10.62 -42.48
C LEU A 231 1.76 11.73 -42.47
N VAL A 232 0.69 11.54 -43.24
CA VAL A 232 -0.40 12.49 -43.41
C VAL A 232 -1.64 12.06 -42.61
N ARG A 233 -2.12 12.94 -41.72
CA ARG A 233 -3.32 12.71 -40.92
C ARG A 233 -4.56 12.52 -41.79
N GLY A 234 -5.43 11.58 -41.43
CA GLY A 234 -6.65 11.21 -42.15
C GLY A 234 -6.42 10.33 -43.38
N LYS A 235 -5.16 10.18 -43.83
CA LYS A 235 -4.77 9.31 -44.93
C LYS A 235 -3.95 8.12 -44.44
N ASP A 236 -2.87 8.40 -43.72
CA ASP A 236 -1.90 7.41 -43.28
C ASP A 236 -2.11 7.01 -41.80
N TYR A 237 -2.72 7.90 -40.99
CA TYR A 237 -3.11 7.62 -39.61
C TYR A 237 -4.28 8.51 -39.17
N ASN A 238 -5.00 8.08 -38.14
CA ASN A 238 -5.94 8.89 -37.36
C ASN A 238 -5.42 9.09 -35.93
N ILE A 239 -5.83 10.15 -35.26
CA ILE A 239 -5.45 10.43 -33.87
C ILE A 239 -6.69 10.82 -33.06
N SER A 240 -6.76 10.31 -31.84
CA SER A 240 -7.68 10.73 -30.80
C SER A 240 -6.93 11.63 -29.82
N TYR A 241 -7.27 12.92 -29.80
CA TYR A 241 -6.57 13.92 -28.99
C TYR A 241 -6.88 13.78 -27.49
N ASP A 242 -8.14 13.49 -27.15
CA ASP A 242 -8.58 13.35 -25.76
C ASP A 242 -7.89 12.15 -25.08
N PHE A 243 -7.84 11.03 -25.79
CA PHE A 243 -7.27 9.78 -25.27
C PHE A 243 -5.78 9.58 -25.61
N GLY A 244 -5.19 10.47 -26.41
CA GLY A 244 -3.81 10.36 -26.87
C GLY A 244 -3.51 9.05 -27.59
N GLN A 245 -4.34 8.67 -28.56
CA GLN A 245 -4.19 7.42 -29.29
C GLN A 245 -4.05 7.67 -30.79
N ILE A 246 -2.99 7.15 -31.40
CA ILE A 246 -2.82 7.12 -32.85
C ILE A 246 -3.26 5.76 -33.38
N THR A 247 -4.00 5.75 -34.48
CA THR A 247 -4.35 4.54 -35.25
C THR A 247 -3.76 4.65 -36.64
N PHE A 248 -2.77 3.83 -36.99
CA PHE A 248 -2.19 3.80 -38.33
C PHE A 248 -3.14 3.10 -39.31
N LEU A 249 -3.24 3.67 -40.51
CA LEU A 249 -4.06 3.18 -41.61
C LEU A 249 -3.24 2.42 -42.67
N THR A 250 -1.91 2.53 -42.61
CA THR A 250 -0.98 1.86 -43.53
C THR A 250 -0.44 0.55 -42.94
N GLU A 251 -0.47 -0.55 -43.70
CA GLU A 251 0.12 -1.83 -43.29
C GLU A 251 1.63 -1.74 -43.02
N GLU A 252 2.35 -0.82 -43.67
CA GLU A 252 3.78 -0.57 -43.45
C GLU A 252 4.10 -0.20 -42.00
N ALA A 253 3.16 0.42 -41.28
CA ALA A 253 3.32 0.78 -39.87
C ALA A 253 3.18 -0.41 -38.91
N THR A 254 2.77 -1.58 -39.42
CA THR A 254 2.62 -2.82 -38.64
C THR A 254 3.80 -3.78 -38.80
N ASP A 255 4.81 -3.41 -39.60
CA ASP A 255 6.05 -4.17 -39.73
C ASP A 255 6.87 -4.10 -38.43
N PRO A 256 7.31 -5.24 -37.86
CA PRO A 256 8.14 -5.27 -36.65
C PRO A 256 9.44 -4.48 -36.73
N ASN A 257 9.97 -4.22 -37.93
CA ASN A 257 11.20 -3.46 -38.15
C ASN A 257 10.93 -1.97 -38.43
N ALA A 258 9.67 -1.54 -38.45
CA ALA A 258 9.33 -0.16 -38.72
C ALA A 258 9.70 0.75 -37.54
N ASN A 259 10.42 1.84 -37.82
CA ASN A 259 10.71 2.87 -36.83
C ASN A 259 9.64 3.96 -36.88
N ILE A 260 8.82 4.04 -35.84
CA ILE A 260 7.78 5.06 -35.67
C ILE A 260 8.26 6.10 -34.68
N SER A 261 8.25 7.37 -35.09
CA SER A 261 8.54 8.52 -34.22
C SER A 261 7.36 9.47 -34.26
N VAL A 262 6.90 9.88 -33.07
CA VAL A 262 5.80 10.83 -32.92
C VAL A 262 6.24 11.97 -32.01
N ASP A 263 6.32 13.17 -32.56
CA ASP A 263 6.50 14.40 -31.79
C ASP A 263 5.11 15.02 -31.56
N TYR A 264 4.78 15.44 -30.34
CA TYR A 264 3.48 16.08 -30.03
C TYR A 264 3.57 16.97 -28.80
N GLU A 265 2.59 17.86 -28.63
CA GLU A 265 2.42 18.67 -27.41
C GLU A 265 1.14 18.23 -26.69
N TYR A 266 1.10 18.33 -25.35
CA TYR A 266 -0.07 17.95 -24.56
C TYR A 266 -0.30 18.90 -23.38
N SER A 267 -1.54 18.96 -22.90
CA SER A 267 -1.94 19.77 -21.75
C SER A 267 -2.24 18.88 -20.53
N PRO A 268 -1.29 18.71 -19.59
CA PRO A 268 -1.53 17.95 -18.38
C PRO A 268 -2.59 18.62 -17.49
N PHE A 269 -3.40 17.79 -16.82
CA PHE A 269 -4.41 18.25 -15.86
C PHE A 269 -3.79 18.81 -14.57
N PHE A 270 -2.64 18.26 -14.15
CA PHE A 270 -1.91 18.69 -12.96
C PHE A 270 -0.42 18.87 -13.29
N MET A 271 0.11 20.05 -12.96
CA MET A 271 1.54 20.37 -13.06
C MET A 271 2.02 20.91 -11.71
N PRO A 272 2.82 20.15 -10.94
CA PRO A 272 3.36 20.65 -9.66
C PRO A 272 4.41 21.75 -9.87
N GLU A 273 5.03 21.81 -11.06
CA GLU A 273 6.06 22.79 -11.41
C GLU A 273 5.48 23.92 -12.26
N LYS A 274 5.87 25.17 -11.94
CA LYS A 274 5.56 26.31 -12.81
C LYS A 274 6.62 26.42 -13.90
N LYS A 275 6.19 26.36 -15.16
CA LYS A 275 7.03 26.52 -16.34
C LYS A 275 6.70 27.83 -17.04
N SER A 276 7.71 28.61 -17.37
CA SER A 276 7.57 29.86 -18.12
C SER A 276 8.49 29.83 -19.32
N LEU A 277 7.93 30.08 -20.50
CA LEU A 277 8.64 30.16 -21.77
C LEU A 277 8.44 31.55 -22.36
N PHE A 278 9.53 32.24 -22.67
CA PHE A 278 9.54 33.53 -23.34
C PHE A 278 10.31 33.38 -24.63
N GLY A 279 9.78 33.87 -25.74
CA GLY A 279 10.40 33.71 -27.04
C GLY A 279 10.28 34.95 -27.90
N ILE A 280 11.29 35.18 -28.73
CA ILE A 280 11.23 36.13 -29.83
C ILE A 280 11.77 35.45 -31.09
N ARG A 281 11.05 35.58 -32.20
CA ARG A 281 11.51 35.16 -33.53
C ARG A 281 11.41 36.34 -34.47
N THR A 282 12.47 36.59 -35.21
CA THR A 282 12.52 37.61 -36.26
C THR A 282 12.78 36.92 -37.58
N VAL A 283 11.97 37.22 -38.60
CA VAL A 283 12.16 36.69 -39.96
C VAL A 283 12.26 37.86 -40.92
N TYR A 284 13.31 37.86 -41.73
CA TYR A 284 13.51 38.82 -42.80
C TYR A 284 13.39 38.12 -44.16
N ASN A 285 12.32 38.45 -44.88
CA ASN A 285 12.09 37.97 -46.24
C ASN A 285 12.80 38.91 -47.22
N PHE A 286 13.85 38.43 -47.89
CA PHE A 286 14.57 39.22 -48.90
C PHE A 286 14.17 38.87 -50.33
N LYS A 287 13.49 37.75 -50.56
CA LYS A 287 12.85 37.39 -51.84
C LYS A 287 11.61 36.54 -51.57
N GLU A 288 10.75 36.42 -52.57
CA GLU A 288 9.67 35.44 -52.58
C GLU A 288 10.25 34.04 -52.32
N ASN A 289 9.73 33.36 -51.29
CA ASN A 289 10.22 32.05 -50.84
C ASN A 289 11.71 31.99 -50.44
N SER A 290 12.34 33.11 -50.07
CA SER A 290 13.69 33.10 -49.48
C SER A 290 13.80 34.08 -48.31
N TRP A 291 14.26 33.57 -47.17
CA TRP A 291 14.21 34.29 -45.90
C TRP A 291 15.33 33.84 -44.96
N ILE A 292 15.66 34.72 -44.01
CA ILE A 292 16.53 34.42 -42.88
C ILE A 292 15.78 34.68 -41.58
N GLY A 293 15.86 33.72 -40.68
CA GLY A 293 15.23 33.73 -39.37
C GLY A 293 16.28 33.77 -38.26
N ALA A 294 15.91 34.35 -37.13
CA ALA A 294 16.62 34.19 -35.88
C ALA A 294 15.61 34.05 -34.74
N THR A 295 15.83 33.05 -33.88
CA THR A 295 14.98 32.79 -32.71
C THR A 295 15.79 32.88 -31.44
N ALA A 296 15.20 33.40 -30.37
CA ALA A 296 15.72 33.27 -29.02
C ALA A 296 14.58 32.87 -28.08
N LEU A 297 14.76 31.76 -27.37
CA LEU A 297 13.82 31.18 -26.42
C LEU A 297 14.46 31.06 -25.04
N TYR A 298 13.82 31.65 -24.03
CA TYR A 298 14.19 31.53 -22.63
C TYR A 298 13.11 30.74 -21.87
N LYS A 299 13.49 29.56 -21.37
CA LYS A 299 12.66 28.70 -20.54
C LYS A 299 13.13 28.75 -19.09
N LYS A 300 12.22 28.88 -18.14
CA LYS A 300 12.46 28.79 -16.70
C LYS A 300 11.46 27.84 -16.06
N GLU A 301 11.95 26.93 -15.23
CA GLU A 301 11.16 26.02 -14.42
C GLU A 301 11.44 26.30 -12.94
N THR A 302 10.38 26.36 -12.12
CA THR A 302 10.49 26.51 -10.67
C THR A 302 9.87 25.32 -9.96
N ALA A 303 10.59 24.76 -8.99
CA ALA A 303 10.08 23.75 -8.10
C ALA A 303 8.97 24.32 -7.20
N GLY A 304 7.94 23.52 -6.95
CA GLY A 304 6.88 23.86 -5.97
C GLY A 304 7.41 23.87 -4.54
N GLU A 305 8.41 23.05 -4.24
CA GLU A 305 9.01 22.87 -2.91
C GLU A 305 10.34 23.63 -2.76
N HIS A 306 10.68 24.01 -1.53
CA HIS A 306 11.95 24.67 -1.23
C HIS A 306 13.14 23.69 -1.18
N ARG A 307 12.89 22.42 -0.86
CA ARG A 307 13.86 21.32 -0.85
C ARG A 307 13.59 20.34 -2.01
N PRO A 308 13.92 20.71 -3.26
CA PRO A 308 13.59 19.88 -4.41
C PRO A 308 14.39 18.58 -4.36
N ARG A 309 13.67 17.46 -4.55
CA ARG A 309 14.29 16.15 -4.70
C ARG A 309 15.12 16.06 -5.98
N VAL A 310 16.08 15.13 -6.01
CA VAL A 310 16.87 14.85 -7.22
C VAL A 310 15.93 14.55 -8.40
N GLY A 311 16.15 15.22 -9.54
CA GLY A 311 15.29 15.14 -10.73
C GLY A 311 14.15 16.17 -10.79
N ARG A 312 13.89 16.91 -9.69
CA ARG A 312 12.91 18.01 -9.62
C ARG A 312 13.57 19.37 -9.39
N GLU A 313 14.84 19.50 -9.72
CA GLU A 313 15.58 20.74 -9.52
C GLU A 313 15.05 21.85 -10.43
N PRO A 314 14.90 23.09 -9.92
CA PRO A 314 14.50 24.21 -10.75
C PRO A 314 15.57 24.46 -11.80
N SER A 315 15.16 24.54 -13.08
CA SER A 315 16.06 24.63 -14.23
C SER A 315 15.83 25.92 -15.02
N ARG A 316 16.80 26.31 -15.85
CA ARG A 316 16.56 27.27 -16.94
C ARG A 316 17.31 26.87 -18.19
N ASN A 317 16.78 27.24 -19.34
CA ASN A 317 17.47 27.08 -20.62
C ASN A 317 17.32 28.32 -21.49
N LEU A 318 18.39 28.69 -22.18
CA LEU A 318 18.35 29.69 -23.26
C LEU A 318 18.76 28.99 -24.55
N VAL A 319 17.84 28.93 -25.50
CA VAL A 319 18.10 28.45 -26.86
C VAL A 319 18.08 29.64 -27.79
N TRP A 320 19.04 29.73 -28.70
CA TRP A 320 18.96 30.67 -29.81
C TRP A 320 19.39 29.99 -31.10
N ASP A 321 18.78 30.38 -32.20
CA ASP A 321 19.05 29.86 -33.53
C ASP A 321 19.08 30.97 -34.58
N THR A 322 19.70 30.64 -35.70
CA THR A 322 19.62 31.37 -36.96
C THR A 322 19.39 30.35 -38.08
N ASP A 323 18.36 30.55 -38.88
CA ASP A 323 17.97 29.66 -39.96
C ASP A 323 17.82 30.41 -41.29
N LEU A 324 18.23 29.78 -42.39
CA LEU A 324 18.26 30.35 -43.73
C LEU A 324 17.56 29.40 -44.70
N SER A 325 16.61 29.93 -45.46
CA SER A 325 15.97 29.22 -46.57
C SER A 325 16.11 30.04 -47.85
N LEU A 326 16.70 29.43 -48.87
CA LEU A 326 16.95 30.03 -50.16
C LEU A 326 16.33 29.18 -51.26
N LYS A 327 15.40 29.76 -52.03
CA LYS A 327 14.80 29.13 -53.20
C LYS A 327 15.28 29.80 -54.47
N PHE A 328 15.93 29.01 -55.32
CA PHE A 328 16.41 29.44 -56.62
C PHE A 328 15.69 28.67 -57.71
N GLU A 329 15.41 29.32 -58.84
CA GLU A 329 14.89 28.65 -60.04
C GLU A 329 15.92 28.78 -61.17
N PRO A 330 17.03 28.01 -61.12
CA PRO A 330 18.09 28.15 -62.10
C PRO A 330 17.67 27.61 -63.47
N SER A 331 17.45 28.53 -64.40
CA SER A 331 17.12 28.21 -65.80
C SER A 331 18.19 27.39 -66.53
N PHE A 332 19.43 27.39 -66.05
CA PHE A 332 20.49 26.54 -66.62
C PHE A 332 20.26 25.05 -66.34
N LEU A 333 19.74 24.69 -65.15
CA LEU A 333 19.41 23.31 -64.84
C LEU A 333 18.22 22.82 -65.68
N THR A 334 17.21 23.68 -65.85
CA THR A 334 16.05 23.40 -66.71
C THR A 334 16.51 23.09 -68.14
N ARG A 335 17.33 23.99 -68.71
CA ARG A 335 17.89 23.81 -70.05
C ARG A 335 18.85 22.61 -70.18
N MET A 336 19.55 22.25 -69.12
CA MET A 336 20.45 21.09 -69.13
C MET A 336 19.65 19.78 -69.16
N VAL A 337 18.48 19.75 -68.52
CA VAL A 337 17.54 18.62 -68.59
C VAL A 337 16.87 18.58 -69.97
N ASP A 338 16.44 19.71 -70.52
CA ASP A 338 15.86 19.80 -71.88
C ASP A 338 16.85 19.41 -73.00
N ALA A 339 18.16 19.44 -72.72
CA ALA A 339 19.18 19.04 -73.68
C ALA A 339 19.35 17.51 -73.79
N LEU A 340 18.69 16.72 -72.94
CA LEU A 340 18.69 15.26 -73.02
C LEU A 340 17.73 14.78 -74.13
N PRO A 341 18.17 13.90 -75.06
CA PRO A 341 17.30 13.38 -76.10
C PRO A 341 16.08 12.67 -75.50
N LEU A 342 14.88 12.92 -76.06
CA LEU A 342 13.58 12.33 -75.66
C LEU A 342 12.94 12.90 -74.38
N VAL A 343 13.43 14.02 -73.84
CA VAL A 343 12.86 14.69 -72.65
C VAL A 343 12.56 16.17 -72.98
N GLU A 344 11.30 16.59 -72.88
CA GLU A 344 10.90 18.01 -72.97
C GLU A 344 10.29 18.42 -71.62
N THR A 345 10.85 19.44 -70.96
CA THR A 345 10.36 19.89 -69.65
C THR A 345 9.82 21.33 -69.73
N GLU A 346 8.53 21.51 -69.42
CA GLU A 346 7.91 22.84 -69.32
C GLU A 346 8.00 23.44 -67.90
N ALA A 347 8.29 22.60 -66.91
CA ALA A 347 8.34 23.01 -65.51
C ALA A 347 9.74 23.55 -65.13
N PRO A 348 9.84 24.74 -64.49
CA PRO A 348 11.13 25.29 -64.09
C PRO A 348 11.80 24.42 -63.02
N SER A 349 13.12 24.20 -63.16
CA SER A 349 13.92 23.57 -62.11
C SER A 349 14.02 24.47 -60.88
N SER A 350 13.76 23.93 -59.69
CA SER A 350 13.94 24.63 -58.41
C SER A 350 15.05 23.98 -57.58
N VAL A 351 15.85 24.81 -56.92
CA VAL A 351 16.87 24.42 -55.95
C VAL A 351 16.56 25.11 -54.63
N ASP A 352 16.29 24.32 -53.60
CA ASP A 352 16.04 24.79 -52.24
C ASP A 352 17.28 24.49 -51.39
N ILE A 353 17.85 25.53 -50.77
CA ILE A 353 18.96 25.43 -49.83
C ILE A 353 18.46 25.86 -48.46
N SER A 354 18.57 24.97 -47.48
CA SER A 354 18.27 25.24 -46.07
C SER A 354 19.51 25.07 -45.21
N ALA A 355 19.74 26.01 -44.30
CA ALA A 355 20.80 25.92 -43.30
C ALA A 355 20.27 26.40 -41.95
N GLU A 356 20.71 25.77 -40.86
CA GLU A 356 20.33 26.12 -39.50
C GLU A 356 21.56 26.04 -38.60
N PHE A 357 21.70 27.03 -37.71
CA PHE A 357 22.67 27.02 -36.62
C PHE A 357 21.95 27.35 -35.32
N ALA A 358 21.94 26.40 -34.39
CA ALA A 358 21.30 26.55 -33.09
C ALA A 358 22.30 26.29 -31.95
N GLN A 359 22.18 27.04 -30.87
CA GLN A 359 22.91 26.82 -29.63
C GLN A 359 21.96 26.84 -28.43
N SER A 360 22.12 25.85 -27.55
CA SER A 360 21.44 25.74 -26.27
C SER A 360 22.42 26.01 -25.12
N ARG A 361 21.99 26.80 -24.12
CA ARG A 361 22.74 27.08 -22.89
C ARG A 361 21.89 26.68 -21.67
N PRO A 362 21.87 25.39 -21.31
CA PRO A 362 21.12 24.92 -20.16
C PRO A 362 21.84 25.25 -18.85
N LYS A 363 21.07 25.59 -17.82
CA LYS A 363 21.49 25.53 -16.42
C LYS A 363 20.50 24.59 -15.71
N PRO A 364 20.84 23.30 -15.55
CA PRO A 364 19.91 22.27 -15.09
C PRO A 364 19.49 22.45 -13.63
N ASN A 365 20.35 23.01 -12.78
CA ASN A 365 20.03 23.29 -11.39
C ASN A 365 20.33 24.76 -11.04
N LEU A 366 19.29 25.53 -10.74
CA LEU A 366 19.40 26.93 -10.33
C LEU A 366 19.90 27.11 -8.89
N ARG A 367 19.59 26.16 -8.01
CA ARG A 367 19.90 26.19 -6.56
C ARG A 367 21.26 25.57 -6.22
N ASN A 368 21.88 24.85 -7.14
CA ASN A 368 23.13 24.08 -6.93
C ASN A 368 23.04 23.11 -5.74
N LYS A 369 21.83 22.68 -5.38
CA LYS A 369 21.52 21.73 -4.32
C LYS A 369 20.30 20.93 -4.76
N ALA A 370 20.25 19.68 -4.34
CA ALA A 370 19.12 18.76 -4.49
C ALA A 370 19.14 17.82 -3.28
N TYR A 371 17.97 17.33 -2.89
CA TYR A 371 17.79 16.48 -1.72
C TYR A 371 17.50 15.06 -2.17
N ILE A 372 18.18 14.08 -1.58
CA ILE A 372 17.87 12.67 -1.82
C ILE A 372 16.71 12.27 -0.92
N ASP A 373 16.85 12.58 0.37
CA ASP A 373 15.80 12.48 1.38
C ASP A 373 15.97 13.62 2.38
N ASP A 374 14.87 14.11 2.90
CA ASP A 374 14.77 15.14 3.94
C ASP A 374 14.09 14.62 5.21
N PHE A 375 13.76 13.31 5.26
CA PHE A 375 13.16 12.59 6.39
C PHE A 375 11.77 13.07 6.85
N GLU A 376 11.23 14.15 6.29
CA GLU A 376 9.90 14.71 6.63
C GLU A 376 8.75 13.70 6.46
N GLY A 377 8.94 12.70 5.61
CA GLY A 377 7.99 11.61 5.38
C GLY A 377 8.52 10.24 5.79
N SER A 378 9.49 10.17 6.71
CA SER A 378 10.12 8.91 7.15
C SER A 378 9.22 8.11 8.09
N ARG A 379 8.52 8.78 8.99
CA ARG A 379 7.53 8.16 9.90
C ARG A 379 6.37 7.55 9.11
N ASP A 380 6.02 6.33 9.44
CA ASP A 380 4.80 5.64 8.98
C ASP A 380 4.01 5.21 10.21
N TRP A 381 2.68 5.30 10.18
CA TRP A 381 1.88 5.02 11.38
C TRP A 381 0.45 4.62 11.08
N ASN A 382 -0.12 3.81 11.96
CA ASN A 382 -1.53 3.48 12.02
C ASN A 382 -2.15 4.05 13.28
N ASP A 383 -3.16 4.92 13.12
CA ASP A 383 -3.87 5.55 14.24
C ASP A 383 -4.96 4.62 14.80
N LEU A 384 -4.86 4.31 16.10
CA LEU A 384 -5.86 3.54 16.84
C LEU A 384 -7.07 4.37 17.28
N SER A 385 -7.18 5.62 16.82
CA SER A 385 -8.28 6.55 17.00
C SER A 385 -8.47 6.99 18.45
N ILE A 386 -8.67 8.29 18.62
CA ILE A 386 -9.13 8.90 19.87
C ILE A 386 -10.62 9.22 19.86
N ARG A 387 -11.38 8.79 18.83
CA ARG A 387 -12.82 9.04 18.75
C ARG A 387 -13.58 8.08 19.64
N ARG A 388 -14.49 8.58 20.48
CA ARG A 388 -15.32 7.77 21.39
C ARG A 388 -16.02 6.63 20.65
N GLY A 389 -16.74 6.94 19.57
CA GLY A 389 -17.49 5.94 18.78
C GLY A 389 -16.64 4.91 18.04
N ALA A 390 -15.30 5.03 18.05
CA ALA A 390 -14.41 3.99 17.54
C ALA A 390 -14.19 2.84 18.55
N TRP A 391 -14.50 3.08 19.83
CA TRP A 391 -14.28 2.16 20.94
C TRP A 391 -15.62 1.70 21.52
N THR A 392 -15.69 0.42 21.88
CA THR A 392 -16.77 -0.14 22.69
C THR A 392 -16.19 -0.82 23.92
N ILE A 393 -17.03 -1.25 24.86
CA ILE A 393 -16.58 -2.00 26.03
C ILE A 393 -15.98 -3.34 25.60
N SER A 394 -14.88 -3.76 26.24
CA SER A 394 -14.19 -4.99 25.86
C SER A 394 -14.69 -6.22 26.60
N SER A 395 -14.53 -7.39 25.97
CA SER A 395 -14.51 -8.67 26.69
C SER A 395 -13.45 -8.68 27.81
N PRO A 396 -13.61 -9.55 28.83
CA PRO A 396 -12.59 -9.79 29.86
C PRO A 396 -11.24 -10.23 29.27
N PRO A 397 -10.11 -9.63 29.70
CA PRO A 397 -8.82 -10.26 29.53
C PRO A 397 -8.81 -11.66 30.13
N THR A 398 -7.99 -12.58 29.60
CA THR A 398 -8.01 -14.00 29.99
C THR A 398 -7.72 -14.27 31.47
N ASP A 399 -7.12 -13.33 32.19
CA ASP A 399 -6.84 -13.39 33.63
C ASP A 399 -7.88 -12.64 34.49
N LYS A 400 -8.96 -12.13 33.87
CA LYS A 400 -10.00 -11.32 34.49
C LYS A 400 -11.39 -11.92 34.27
N ASP A 401 -12.35 -11.43 35.04
CA ASP A 401 -13.76 -11.80 34.90
C ASP A 401 -14.66 -10.56 35.00
N ASN A 402 -15.92 -10.70 34.60
CA ASN A 402 -16.89 -9.62 34.69
C ASN A 402 -17.25 -9.22 36.13
N SER A 403 -16.99 -10.08 37.13
CA SER A 403 -17.33 -9.78 38.54
C SER A 403 -16.44 -8.69 39.16
N SER A 404 -15.23 -8.54 38.63
CA SER A 404 -14.25 -7.53 39.02
C SER A 404 -14.23 -6.32 38.06
N ARG A 405 -15.16 -6.25 37.10
CA ARG A 405 -15.24 -5.13 36.17
C ARG A 405 -15.74 -3.88 36.89
N ALA A 406 -14.97 -2.80 36.82
CA ALA A 406 -15.35 -1.50 37.34
C ALA A 406 -16.06 -0.66 36.27
N PRO A 407 -16.94 0.29 36.67
CA PRO A 407 -17.51 1.26 35.75
C PRO A 407 -16.42 2.06 35.04
N LEU A 408 -16.68 2.38 33.77
CA LEU A 408 -15.77 3.10 32.90
C LEU A 408 -16.56 4.10 32.07
N TRP A 409 -16.11 5.36 32.05
CA TRP A 409 -16.66 6.37 31.15
C TRP A 409 -15.59 6.78 30.16
N TRP A 410 -15.88 6.69 28.86
CA TRP A 410 -15.01 7.22 27.81
C TRP A 410 -15.74 8.25 26.95
N TYR A 411 -15.10 9.35 26.62
CA TYR A 411 -15.73 10.40 25.81
C TYR A 411 -14.73 11.37 25.17
N ASN A 412 -15.19 12.05 24.12
CA ASN A 412 -14.57 13.28 23.63
C ASN A 412 -15.26 14.48 24.28
N PRO A 413 -14.51 15.42 24.91
CA PRO A 413 -15.10 16.63 25.48
C PRO A 413 -15.85 17.46 24.43
N TYR A 414 -16.96 18.07 24.82
CA TYR A 414 -17.76 18.95 23.95
C TYR A 414 -16.92 20.11 23.44
N ASP A 415 -16.21 20.77 24.35
CA ASP A 415 -15.20 21.77 24.03
C ASP A 415 -13.87 21.08 23.76
N GLN A 416 -13.47 21.08 22.49
CA GLN A 416 -12.15 20.61 22.07
C GLN A 416 -11.01 21.35 22.78
N ILE A 417 -9.94 20.61 23.07
CA ILE A 417 -8.73 21.09 23.75
C ILE A 417 -7.83 21.80 22.74
N ARG A 418 -7.09 22.83 23.18
CA ARG A 418 -6.14 23.49 22.29
C ARG A 418 -4.97 22.57 21.97
N ILE A 419 -4.52 22.55 20.72
CA ILE A 419 -3.37 21.75 20.31
C ILE A 419 -2.13 22.18 21.11
N THR A 420 -1.98 23.47 21.36
CA THR A 420 -0.88 24.03 22.17
C THR A 420 -0.92 23.67 23.65
N ASP A 421 -2.06 23.18 24.18
CA ASP A 421 -2.13 22.66 25.56
C ASP A 421 -1.62 21.22 25.66
N ILE A 422 -1.45 20.55 24.51
CA ILE A 422 -0.89 19.21 24.37
C ILE A 422 0.57 19.32 23.93
N TRP A 423 0.84 20.05 22.84
CA TRP A 423 2.17 20.31 22.29
C TRP A 423 2.46 21.82 22.24
N PRO A 424 3.06 22.40 23.30
CA PRO A 424 3.28 23.85 23.40
C PRO A 424 4.13 24.45 22.28
N GLU A 425 5.07 23.67 21.72
CA GLU A 425 5.98 24.11 20.66
C GLU A 425 5.35 24.00 19.24
N LYS A 426 4.19 23.36 19.12
CA LYS A 426 3.54 23.13 17.82
C LYS A 426 2.95 24.42 17.27
N GLU A 427 3.50 24.90 16.15
CA GLU A 427 2.92 26.01 15.42
C GLU A 427 1.64 25.55 14.69
N VAL A 428 0.53 26.21 14.99
CA VAL A 428 -0.77 25.92 14.38
C VAL A 428 -1.48 27.20 13.98
N ARG A 429 -2.30 27.11 12.93
CA ARG A 429 -3.18 28.21 12.54
C ARG A 429 -4.22 28.41 13.63
N GLU A 430 -4.51 29.66 13.98
CA GLU A 430 -5.45 29.97 15.07
C GLU A 430 -6.85 29.33 14.86
N ALA A 431 -7.32 29.31 13.60
CA ALA A 431 -8.58 28.68 13.24
C ALA A 431 -8.62 27.15 13.44
N ASP A 432 -7.46 26.48 13.47
CA ASP A 432 -7.33 25.02 13.60
C ASP A 432 -6.65 24.61 14.92
N ASN A 433 -6.51 25.51 15.90
CA ASN A 433 -5.82 25.24 17.17
C ASN A 433 -6.71 24.48 18.17
N ARG A 434 -7.57 23.57 17.71
CA ARG A 434 -8.40 22.74 18.59
C ARG A 434 -8.44 21.31 18.07
N THR A 435 -8.37 20.36 18.99
CA THR A 435 -8.43 18.93 18.70
C THR A 435 -9.25 18.19 19.75
N ASN A 436 -9.70 16.98 19.38
CA ASN A 436 -10.35 16.09 20.33
C ASN A 436 -9.29 15.36 21.15
N VAL A 437 -9.69 14.88 22.32
CA VAL A 437 -8.93 13.90 23.12
C VAL A 437 -9.92 12.85 23.62
N LEU A 438 -9.47 11.62 23.81
CA LEU A 438 -10.25 10.58 24.45
C LEU A 438 -10.01 10.65 25.96
N ILE A 439 -11.02 11.05 26.73
CA ILE A 439 -10.97 10.98 28.19
C ILE A 439 -11.53 9.64 28.62
N VAL A 440 -10.82 8.92 29.48
CA VAL A 440 -11.23 7.66 30.09
C VAL A 440 -11.23 7.83 31.61
N LYS A 441 -12.40 7.78 32.25
CA LYS A 441 -12.58 7.82 33.71
C LYS A 441 -12.86 6.43 34.23
N TYR A 442 -12.08 6.02 35.23
CA TYR A 442 -12.04 4.69 35.79
C TYR A 442 -12.49 4.70 37.26
N PHE A 443 -13.48 3.88 37.59
CA PHE A 443 -14.12 3.84 38.90
C PHE A 443 -13.87 2.49 39.62
N PRO A 444 -12.62 2.20 40.01
CA PRO A 444 -12.28 0.93 40.68
C PRO A 444 -12.99 0.81 42.03
N GLN A 445 -13.38 -0.42 42.39
CA GLN A 445 -13.81 -0.74 43.76
C GLN A 445 -12.61 -1.03 44.66
N ASP A 446 -11.59 -1.68 44.10
CA ASP A 446 -10.32 -2.01 44.74
C ASP A 446 -9.21 -2.20 43.69
N SER A 447 -7.99 -2.53 44.14
CA SER A 447 -6.83 -2.75 43.26
C SER A 447 -6.96 -3.95 42.31
N THR A 448 -7.94 -4.84 42.52
CA THR A 448 -8.20 -6.00 41.65
C THR A 448 -9.19 -5.69 40.54
N SER A 449 -9.90 -4.57 40.67
CA SER A 449 -10.82 -4.08 39.64
C SER A 449 -10.09 -3.85 38.31
N TRP A 450 -10.82 -4.01 37.22
CA TRP A 450 -10.34 -3.70 35.87
C TRP A 450 -11.48 -3.12 35.02
N ALA A 451 -11.15 -2.41 33.94
CA ALA A 451 -12.13 -2.05 32.92
C ALA A 451 -11.46 -1.78 31.58
N GLY A 452 -12.09 -2.18 30.48
CA GLY A 452 -11.47 -2.14 29.17
C GLY A 452 -12.39 -1.70 28.03
N LEU A 453 -11.74 -1.18 26.99
CA LEU A 453 -12.31 -0.79 25.71
C LEU A 453 -11.64 -1.60 24.60
N ILE A 454 -12.40 -1.99 23.60
CA ILE A 454 -11.91 -2.70 22.42
C ILE A 454 -12.35 -1.96 21.16
N ARG A 455 -11.55 -2.10 20.11
CA ARG A 455 -11.93 -1.73 18.76
C ARG A 455 -11.36 -2.70 17.74
N SER A 456 -12.01 -2.79 16.58
CA SER A 456 -11.46 -3.44 15.40
C SER A 456 -10.56 -2.49 14.60
N LEU A 457 -9.53 -3.06 13.99
CA LEU A 457 -8.69 -2.41 12.98
C LEU A 457 -9.27 -2.76 11.60
N PHE A 458 -9.25 -1.78 10.70
CA PHE A 458 -9.65 -2.02 9.32
C PHE A 458 -8.62 -2.93 8.64
N VAL A 459 -9.04 -3.74 7.66
CA VAL A 459 -8.22 -4.75 7.00
C VAL A 459 -6.84 -4.23 6.54
N GLY A 460 -6.78 -3.00 6.01
CA GLY A 460 -5.53 -2.38 5.56
C GLY A 460 -4.54 -1.99 6.67
N ALA A 461 -4.95 -2.03 7.95
CA ALA A 461 -4.12 -1.78 9.11
C ALA A 461 -3.99 -3.01 10.02
N GLN A 462 -4.38 -4.20 9.59
CA GLN A 462 -4.19 -5.41 10.42
C GLN A 462 -2.74 -5.91 10.39
N ASP A 463 -2.04 -5.70 9.28
CA ASP A 463 -0.61 -6.01 9.17
C ASP A 463 0.23 -4.94 9.86
N GLN A 464 0.84 -5.32 10.98
CA GLN A 464 1.70 -4.51 11.83
C GLN A 464 3.13 -5.09 11.88
N THR A 465 3.52 -5.93 10.93
CA THR A 465 4.87 -6.52 10.84
C THR A 465 5.98 -5.48 10.74
N LEU A 466 5.69 -4.34 10.10
CA LEU A 466 6.61 -3.22 9.94
C LEU A 466 6.51 -2.20 11.07
N SER A 467 5.51 -2.31 11.94
CA SER A 467 5.39 -1.45 13.12
C SER A 467 6.43 -1.83 14.16
N ARG A 468 7.02 -0.81 14.79
CA ARG A 468 8.13 -0.96 15.75
C ARG A 468 7.75 -0.49 17.14
N PHE A 469 6.92 0.55 17.22
CA PHE A 469 6.51 1.14 18.48
C PHE A 469 5.00 1.27 18.60
N LEU A 470 4.48 1.12 19.81
CA LEU A 470 3.19 1.68 20.21
C LEU A 470 3.48 3.01 20.91
N GLU A 471 3.00 4.10 20.33
CA GLU A 471 3.13 5.45 20.87
C GLU A 471 1.78 5.93 21.41
N ILE A 472 1.77 6.37 22.67
CA ILE A 472 0.57 6.90 23.31
C ILE A 472 0.89 8.26 23.94
N TRP A 473 0.28 9.31 23.40
CA TRP A 473 0.29 10.63 24.04
C TRP A 473 -0.86 10.69 25.05
N LEU A 474 -0.56 10.67 26.34
CA LEU A 474 -1.56 10.70 27.39
C LEU A 474 -1.19 11.61 28.57
N LYS A 475 -2.20 11.95 29.37
CA LYS A 475 -2.07 12.68 30.62
C LYS A 475 -2.90 12.01 31.71
N PRO A 476 -2.27 11.46 32.77
CA PRO A 476 -3.01 10.88 33.89
C PRO A 476 -3.62 11.99 34.77
N ASP A 477 -4.80 11.74 35.33
CA ASP A 477 -5.47 12.69 36.25
C ASP A 477 -4.64 12.90 37.53
N SER A 478 -4.01 11.83 38.03
CA SER A 478 -3.19 11.82 39.24
C SER A 478 -1.86 11.08 38.97
N PRO A 479 -0.80 11.79 38.55
CA PRO A 479 0.48 11.17 38.16
C PRO A 479 1.17 10.35 39.26
N SER A 480 0.83 10.62 40.54
CA SER A 480 1.39 9.92 41.70
C SER A 480 0.58 8.68 42.11
N GLN A 481 -0.64 8.51 41.60
CA GLN A 481 -1.43 7.32 41.86
C GLN A 481 -1.00 6.23 40.88
N ARG A 482 -0.75 5.04 41.40
CA ARG A 482 -0.47 3.88 40.55
C ARG A 482 -1.70 3.57 39.70
N LEU A 483 -1.52 3.59 38.38
CA LEU A 483 -2.52 3.23 37.39
C LEU A 483 -1.78 2.51 36.26
N VAL A 484 -2.22 1.30 35.95
CA VAL A 484 -1.60 0.50 34.88
C VAL A 484 -2.51 0.54 33.67
N LEU A 485 -1.98 1.03 32.55
CA LEU A 485 -2.60 0.95 31.24
C LEU A 485 -2.08 -0.31 30.54
N ASN A 486 -2.99 -1.22 30.24
CA ASN A 486 -2.71 -2.45 29.53
C ASN A 486 -3.22 -2.32 28.09
N VAL A 487 -2.46 -2.85 27.14
CA VAL A 487 -2.78 -2.82 25.72
C VAL A 487 -2.64 -4.21 25.15
N ASP A 488 -3.71 -4.75 24.59
CA ASP A 488 -3.70 -6.02 23.88
C ASP A 488 -3.86 -5.78 22.38
N LEU A 489 -3.01 -6.41 21.57
CA LEU A 489 -2.99 -6.31 20.11
C LEU A 489 -3.03 -7.70 19.50
N GLY A 490 -4.08 -8.02 18.74
CA GLY A 490 -4.21 -9.32 18.08
C GLY A 490 -5.65 -9.68 17.77
N ARG A 491 -5.97 -10.97 17.83
CA ARG A 491 -7.35 -11.46 17.81
C ARG A 491 -7.82 -11.57 19.26
N ILE A 492 -8.95 -10.95 19.56
CA ILE A 492 -9.46 -10.80 20.93
C ILE A 492 -10.92 -11.18 20.88
N SER A 493 -11.38 -11.95 21.86
CA SER A 493 -12.79 -12.32 21.97
C SER A 493 -13.67 -11.08 21.96
N GLU A 494 -14.72 -11.08 21.15
CA GLU A 494 -15.74 -10.05 21.15
C GLU A 494 -16.87 -10.33 22.16
N ASP A 495 -16.96 -11.57 22.63
CA ASP A 495 -17.93 -12.04 23.63
C ASP A 495 -17.75 -11.29 24.97
N LEU A 496 -18.65 -10.35 25.25
CA LEU A 496 -18.58 -9.42 26.37
C LEU A 496 -18.91 -10.12 27.69
N ASN A 497 -19.91 -11.00 27.66
CA ASN A 497 -20.45 -11.65 28.85
C ASN A 497 -20.03 -13.12 29.02
N ALA A 498 -19.25 -13.65 28.07
CA ALA A 498 -18.73 -15.02 28.01
C ALA A 498 -19.84 -16.09 27.89
N ASN A 499 -20.94 -15.79 27.19
CA ASN A 499 -22.05 -16.73 26.97
C ASN A 499 -21.96 -17.51 25.64
N SER A 500 -21.00 -17.16 24.76
CA SER A 500 -20.80 -17.70 23.42
C SER A 500 -22.01 -17.56 22.46
N ILE A 501 -22.83 -16.54 22.68
CA ILE A 501 -24.00 -16.17 21.89
C ILE A 501 -23.78 -14.75 21.42
N LEU A 502 -23.97 -14.48 20.13
CA LEU A 502 -23.87 -13.13 19.58
C LEU A 502 -24.99 -12.25 20.14
N ASP A 503 -24.65 -11.33 21.05
CA ASP A 503 -25.56 -10.30 21.54
C ASP A 503 -25.52 -9.07 20.63
N THR A 504 -26.69 -8.66 20.13
CA THR A 504 -26.80 -7.65 19.07
C THR A 504 -28.23 -7.16 18.91
N GLU A 505 -28.35 -5.85 18.73
CA GLU A 505 -29.61 -5.17 18.48
C GLU A 505 -30.11 -5.32 17.03
N ASP A 506 -29.22 -5.61 16.07
CA ASP A 506 -29.53 -5.63 14.64
C ASP A 506 -30.39 -6.85 14.25
N GLN A 507 -31.70 -6.80 14.42
CA GLN A 507 -32.54 -7.98 14.26
C GLN A 507 -32.58 -8.50 12.81
N LEU A 508 -32.64 -9.83 12.66
CA LEU A 508 -32.78 -10.46 11.34
C LEU A 508 -34.14 -10.15 10.72
N ARG A 509 -34.17 -9.27 9.71
CA ARG A 509 -35.36 -8.96 8.92
C ARG A 509 -35.27 -9.66 7.56
N ASN A 510 -36.15 -10.64 7.33
CA ASN A 510 -36.10 -11.53 6.15
C ASN A 510 -34.76 -12.29 5.99
N GLY A 511 -34.11 -12.62 7.11
CA GLY A 511 -32.83 -13.35 7.11
C GLY A 511 -31.62 -12.48 6.78
N GLN A 512 -31.75 -11.15 6.82
CA GLN A 512 -30.66 -10.21 6.63
C GLN A 512 -30.66 -9.19 7.77
N ARG A 513 -29.47 -8.82 8.20
CA ARG A 513 -29.18 -7.68 9.07
C ARG A 513 -28.91 -6.47 8.18
N ASP A 514 -29.47 -5.31 8.49
CA ASP A 514 -29.31 -4.12 7.64
C ASP A 514 -28.28 -3.14 8.19
N GLY A 515 -27.75 -3.38 9.39
CA GLY A 515 -26.72 -2.57 10.03
C GLY A 515 -27.21 -1.22 10.51
N ILE A 516 -28.53 -1.02 10.64
CA ILE A 516 -29.17 0.23 11.02
C ILE A 516 -30.00 0.01 12.29
N LEU A 517 -29.81 0.86 13.29
CA LEU A 517 -30.56 0.80 14.55
C LEU A 517 -31.96 1.41 14.38
N ASP A 518 -32.97 0.57 14.60
CA ASP A 518 -34.39 0.95 14.63
C ASP A 518 -34.94 1.10 16.06
N ASP A 519 -36.07 1.83 16.18
CA ASP A 519 -36.68 2.14 17.49
C ASP A 519 -37.09 0.90 18.27
N ASP A 520 -37.42 -0.20 17.57
CA ASP A 520 -37.80 -1.48 18.18
C ASP A 520 -36.60 -2.39 18.50
N GLU A 521 -35.38 -1.94 18.19
CA GLU A 521 -34.12 -2.65 18.35
C GLU A 521 -33.19 -2.03 19.39
N ASP A 522 -33.37 -0.74 19.72
CA ASP A 522 -32.58 0.07 20.66
C ASP A 522 -32.83 -0.31 22.13
N THR A 523 -32.60 -1.58 22.44
CA THR A 523 -32.82 -2.25 23.74
C THR A 523 -31.55 -2.46 24.54
N GLY A 524 -30.41 -2.00 24.04
CA GLY A 524 -29.10 -2.38 24.55
C GLY A 524 -28.69 -3.82 24.24
N LEU A 525 -27.49 -4.19 24.71
CA LEU A 525 -26.92 -5.54 24.52
C LEU A 525 -27.58 -6.60 25.40
N ASP A 526 -28.40 -6.23 26.39
CA ASP A 526 -29.13 -7.19 27.21
C ASP A 526 -30.46 -7.64 26.55
N GLY A 527 -30.88 -6.97 25.47
CA GLY A 527 -32.08 -7.27 24.69
C GLY A 527 -33.39 -6.89 25.38
N LEU A 528 -33.37 -6.07 26.43
CA LEU A 528 -34.54 -5.67 27.20
C LEU A 528 -34.60 -4.14 27.32
N PHE A 529 -35.71 -3.53 26.90
CA PHE A 529 -35.99 -2.16 27.35
C PHE A 529 -36.07 -2.11 28.88
N SER A 530 -35.65 -1.02 29.51
CA SER A 530 -35.67 -0.76 30.96
C SER A 530 -36.94 -1.29 31.67
N THR A 531 -38.12 -1.08 31.08
CA THR A 531 -39.41 -1.54 31.65
C THR A 531 -39.56 -3.06 31.79
N GLY A 532 -38.78 -3.83 31.04
CA GLY A 532 -38.72 -5.28 31.02
C GLY A 532 -37.61 -5.87 31.88
N GLU A 533 -36.70 -5.04 32.40
CA GLU A 533 -35.55 -5.49 33.15
C GLU A 533 -35.89 -5.99 34.56
N PRO A 534 -35.17 -7.02 35.06
CA PRO A 534 -35.35 -7.51 36.42
C PRO A 534 -35.06 -6.44 37.48
N GLY A 535 -36.11 -6.00 38.18
CA GLY A 535 -35.99 -5.03 39.26
C GLY A 535 -36.31 -3.59 38.87
N TYR A 536 -36.91 -3.37 37.69
CA TYR A 536 -37.43 -2.08 37.25
C TYR A 536 -38.45 -1.49 38.24
N ASP A 537 -38.20 -0.26 38.66
CA ASP A 537 -39.17 0.60 39.32
C ASP A 537 -39.01 2.03 38.79
N PRO A 538 -40.06 2.65 38.21
CA PRO A 538 -39.93 3.94 37.54
C PRO A 538 -39.51 5.11 38.45
N ASN A 539 -39.55 4.95 39.78
CA ASN A 539 -39.18 5.99 40.74
C ASN A 539 -37.89 5.67 41.50
N THR A 540 -37.64 4.39 41.82
CA THR A 540 -36.50 4.00 42.66
C THR A 540 -35.37 3.31 41.91
N ASN A 541 -35.66 2.70 40.77
CA ASN A 541 -34.68 2.00 39.93
C ASN A 541 -35.14 2.01 38.46
N PRO A 542 -35.13 3.18 37.81
CA PRO A 542 -35.66 3.33 36.46
C PRO A 542 -34.76 2.73 35.37
N ASP A 543 -33.52 2.39 35.72
CA ASP A 543 -32.48 1.83 34.84
C ASP A 543 -31.74 0.71 35.60
N PRO A 544 -32.37 -0.47 35.79
CA PRO A 544 -31.76 -1.60 36.50
C PRO A 544 -30.46 -2.14 35.90
N SER A 545 -30.36 -2.22 34.57
CA SER A 545 -29.19 -2.72 33.83
C SER A 545 -28.08 -1.68 33.74
N GLY A 546 -28.39 -0.39 33.89
CA GLY A 546 -27.41 0.69 33.92
C GLY A 546 -26.90 1.08 32.54
N ASP A 547 -27.67 0.81 31.50
CA ASP A 547 -27.29 0.98 30.10
C ASP A 547 -28.14 2.01 29.34
N ASP A 548 -29.02 2.74 30.03
CA ASP A 548 -29.69 3.93 29.48
C ASP A 548 -28.68 4.99 28.98
N TRP A 549 -28.80 5.37 27.71
CA TRP A 549 -28.04 6.47 27.12
C TRP A 549 -28.64 7.85 27.43
N ASN A 550 -27.79 8.82 27.75
CA ASN A 550 -28.20 10.23 27.85
C ASN A 550 -27.03 11.19 27.58
N TYR A 551 -27.26 12.20 26.74
CA TYR A 551 -26.35 13.32 26.52
C TYR A 551 -27.06 14.67 26.27
N ASP A 552 -28.07 14.99 27.08
CA ASP A 552 -28.77 16.28 27.01
C ASP A 552 -27.92 17.46 27.56
N ASP A 553 -27.10 17.21 28.59
CA ASP A 553 -26.20 18.19 29.19
C ASP A 553 -24.77 18.01 28.66
N LYS A 554 -24.24 19.06 28.03
CA LYS A 554 -22.88 19.09 27.46
C LYS A 554 -21.75 18.94 28.48
N GLY A 555 -22.05 18.96 29.78
CA GLY A 555 -21.09 18.71 30.86
C GLY A 555 -21.23 17.35 31.55
N ASP A 556 -22.28 16.58 31.27
CA ASP A 556 -22.53 15.28 31.90
C ASP A 556 -22.26 14.15 30.91
N TYR A 557 -21.26 13.33 31.24
CA TYR A 557 -20.83 12.18 30.43
C TYR A 557 -21.12 10.84 31.11
N SER A 558 -21.85 10.85 32.25
CA SER A 558 -22.05 9.66 33.07
C SER A 558 -22.84 8.55 32.37
N ARG A 559 -23.65 8.92 31.36
CA ARG A 559 -24.50 8.01 30.56
C ARG A 559 -24.24 8.09 29.05
N ILE A 560 -23.15 8.72 28.62
CA ILE A 560 -22.86 8.88 27.18
C ILE A 560 -22.54 7.55 26.47
N ASN A 561 -22.25 6.50 27.24
CA ASN A 561 -21.87 5.18 26.74
C ASN A 561 -22.97 4.13 26.93
N GLY A 562 -24.18 4.54 27.30
CA GLY A 562 -25.33 3.65 27.36
C GLY A 562 -25.65 3.02 25.99
N THR A 563 -26.21 1.82 26.02
CA THR A 563 -26.63 1.04 24.86
C THR A 563 -28.12 1.15 24.58
N GLU A 564 -28.98 1.31 25.59
CA GLU A 564 -30.41 1.57 25.39
C GLU A 564 -30.66 3.04 25.05
N ASN A 565 -31.58 3.31 24.12
CA ASN A 565 -32.01 4.65 23.69
C ASN A 565 -30.87 5.50 23.08
N ASN A 566 -29.85 4.86 22.50
CA ASN A 566 -28.68 5.54 21.96
C ASN A 566 -28.75 5.82 20.45
N ARG A 567 -29.90 5.54 19.81
CA ARG A 567 -30.12 5.76 18.37
C ARG A 567 -29.71 7.14 17.86
N GLU A 568 -29.99 8.19 18.64
CA GLU A 568 -29.72 9.59 18.28
C GLU A 568 -28.34 10.07 18.76
N ASP A 569 -27.48 9.16 19.20
CA ASP A 569 -26.08 9.46 19.52
C ASP A 569 -25.34 9.95 18.25
N PRO A 570 -24.86 11.21 18.25
CA PRO A 570 -24.23 11.82 17.08
C PRO A 570 -22.90 11.16 16.68
N ASP A 571 -22.18 10.48 17.57
CA ASP A 571 -20.94 9.79 17.20
C ASP A 571 -21.20 8.37 16.67
N ARG A 572 -22.34 7.75 17.01
CA ARG A 572 -22.66 6.37 16.60
C ARG A 572 -23.46 6.30 15.31
N GLY A 573 -24.26 7.32 15.02
CA GLY A 573 -24.93 7.46 13.71
C GLY A 573 -25.88 6.31 13.39
N ARG A 574 -26.72 5.91 14.36
CA ARG A 574 -27.68 4.79 14.24
C ARG A 574 -27.03 3.43 13.93
N ARG A 575 -25.80 3.21 14.38
CA ARG A 575 -25.18 1.88 14.34
C ARG A 575 -25.73 1.05 15.52
N PRO A 576 -26.29 -0.15 15.28
CA PRO A 576 -26.69 -1.06 16.35
C PRO A 576 -25.53 -1.40 17.29
N ASP A 577 -25.82 -1.55 18.57
CA ASP A 577 -24.94 -2.23 19.50
C ASP A 577 -24.86 -3.72 19.19
N THR A 578 -23.63 -4.25 19.17
CA THR A 578 -23.36 -5.63 18.80
C THR A 578 -22.00 -6.07 19.32
N GLU A 579 -21.90 -7.33 19.69
CA GLU A 579 -20.63 -8.00 19.92
C GLU A 579 -19.91 -8.33 18.59
N ASP A 580 -20.56 -8.23 17.42
CA ASP A 580 -19.85 -8.27 16.12
C ASP A 580 -19.14 -6.92 15.85
N ILE A 581 -18.00 -6.72 16.51
CA ILE A 581 -17.26 -5.45 16.54
C ILE A 581 -16.57 -5.19 15.19
N ASN A 582 -16.02 -6.23 14.57
CA ASN A 582 -15.38 -6.15 13.24
C ASN A 582 -16.36 -6.18 12.05
N LYS A 583 -17.65 -6.48 12.30
CA LYS A 583 -18.73 -6.57 11.30
C LYS A 583 -18.54 -7.69 10.28
N ASN A 584 -17.98 -8.82 10.71
CA ASN A 584 -17.78 -9.99 9.86
C ASN A 584 -19.04 -10.88 9.78
N GLY A 585 -20.09 -10.56 10.55
CA GLY A 585 -21.38 -11.25 10.58
C GLY A 585 -21.46 -12.38 11.60
N GLY A 586 -20.45 -12.54 12.46
CA GLY A 586 -20.39 -13.57 13.50
C GLY A 586 -19.87 -13.01 14.83
N LEU A 587 -19.84 -13.88 15.84
CA LEU A 587 -19.18 -13.62 17.11
C LEU A 587 -17.81 -14.29 17.08
N ASP A 588 -16.73 -13.52 17.24
CA ASP A 588 -15.39 -14.06 17.40
C ASP A 588 -15.08 -14.32 18.88
N THR A 589 -14.79 -15.58 19.24
CA THR A 589 -14.51 -15.98 20.64
C THR A 589 -13.04 -16.37 20.87
N GLU A 590 -12.14 -16.06 19.93
CA GLU A 590 -10.73 -16.44 20.01
C GLU A 590 -9.89 -15.37 20.70
N ASP A 591 -9.12 -15.78 21.72
CA ASP A 591 -8.07 -14.96 22.32
C ASP A 591 -6.69 -15.40 21.83
N SER A 592 -6.08 -14.55 21.01
CA SER A 592 -4.74 -14.72 20.46
C SER A 592 -4.07 -13.36 20.23
N TYR A 593 -3.52 -12.77 21.28
CA TYR A 593 -2.97 -11.40 21.27
C TYR A 593 -1.63 -11.24 22.01
N PHE A 594 -0.90 -10.19 21.66
CA PHE A 594 0.24 -9.66 22.41
C PHE A 594 -0.28 -8.72 23.50
N HIS A 595 0.20 -8.90 24.74
CA HIS A 595 -0.19 -8.12 25.90
C HIS A 595 0.94 -7.22 26.39
N PHE A 596 0.70 -5.92 26.48
CA PHE A 596 1.62 -4.91 26.99
C PHE A 596 1.07 -4.30 28.27
N SER A 597 1.94 -4.06 29.26
CA SER A 597 1.57 -3.45 30.53
C SER A 597 2.42 -2.21 30.81
N ILE A 598 1.78 -1.06 30.97
CA ILE A 598 2.41 0.25 31.13
C ILE A 598 1.99 0.81 32.50
N ASP A 599 2.89 0.76 33.49
CA ASP A 599 2.66 1.47 34.76
C ASP A 599 2.94 2.96 34.57
N LEU A 600 1.90 3.79 34.63
CA LEU A 600 2.01 5.23 34.35
C LEU A 600 2.83 6.00 35.40
N SER A 601 3.13 5.36 36.53
CA SER A 601 4.02 5.92 37.56
C SER A 601 5.51 5.59 37.35
N ASP A 602 5.81 4.65 36.44
CA ASP A 602 7.17 4.22 36.08
C ASP A 602 7.66 4.93 34.80
N PRO A 603 8.90 5.45 34.76
CA PRO A 603 9.48 6.05 33.55
C PRO A 603 9.93 5.05 32.47
N GLU A 604 9.81 3.72 32.64
CA GLU A 604 10.35 2.70 31.71
C GLU A 604 10.04 2.98 30.23
N PHE A 605 8.81 3.35 29.89
CA PHE A 605 8.39 3.66 28.52
C PHE A 605 8.22 5.15 28.23
N LEU A 606 8.60 6.03 29.17
CA LEU A 606 8.44 7.48 29.01
C LEU A 606 9.49 8.03 28.04
N ALA A 607 9.05 8.45 26.85
CA ALA A 607 9.92 8.99 25.81
C ALA A 607 9.99 10.53 25.81
N ASP A 608 8.91 11.21 26.17
CA ASP A 608 8.84 12.67 26.22
C ASP A 608 7.79 13.15 27.24
N GLU A 609 7.94 14.38 27.75
CA GLU A 609 6.99 15.03 28.65
C GLU A 609 6.95 16.54 28.40
N THR A 610 5.77 17.09 28.15
CA THR A 610 5.56 18.52 27.90
C THR A 610 5.44 19.31 29.20
N SER A 611 5.69 20.62 29.13
CA SER A 611 5.51 21.54 30.27
C SER A 611 4.07 21.59 30.81
N THR A 612 3.10 21.15 30.00
CA THR A 612 1.67 21.02 30.32
C THR A 612 1.30 19.68 30.97
N GLY A 613 2.26 18.78 31.16
CA GLY A 613 2.09 17.48 31.83
C GLY A 613 1.53 16.37 30.94
N TRP A 614 1.54 16.54 29.63
CA TRP A 614 1.29 15.44 28.68
C TRP A 614 2.56 14.64 28.46
N ARG A 615 2.42 13.31 28.41
CA ARG A 615 3.52 12.36 28.33
C ARG A 615 3.37 11.49 27.09
N LEU A 616 4.48 11.26 26.40
CA LEU A 616 4.60 10.28 25.33
C LEU A 616 5.16 8.98 25.91
N TYR A 617 4.34 7.94 25.92
CA TYR A 617 4.79 6.58 26.19
C TYR A 617 5.11 5.89 24.86
N ARG A 618 6.29 5.29 24.74
CA ARG A 618 6.76 4.58 23.55
C ARG A 618 7.18 3.17 23.93
N VAL A 619 6.37 2.18 23.54
CA VAL A 619 6.61 0.78 23.85
C VAL A 619 7.19 0.07 22.62
N PRO A 620 8.37 -0.57 22.69
CA PRO A 620 8.93 -1.36 21.59
C PRO A 620 8.13 -2.66 21.40
N ILE A 621 7.22 -2.68 20.44
CA ILE A 621 6.24 -3.77 20.31
C ILE A 621 6.82 -5.06 19.73
N GLN A 622 7.94 -4.98 19.01
CA GLN A 622 8.59 -6.16 18.42
C GLN A 622 9.55 -6.88 19.38
N ASP A 623 9.83 -6.33 20.56
CA ASP A 623 10.74 -6.92 21.54
C ASP A 623 9.95 -7.81 22.52
N SER A 624 10.20 -9.13 22.46
CA SER A 624 9.51 -10.12 23.29
C SER A 624 9.80 -10.02 24.80
N LEU A 625 10.66 -9.09 25.23
CA LEU A 625 10.85 -8.77 26.65
C LEU A 625 9.75 -7.86 27.20
N PHE A 626 9.02 -7.15 26.34
CA PHE A 626 8.02 -6.15 26.75
C PHE A 626 6.57 -6.57 26.54
N TYR A 627 6.34 -7.80 26.07
CA TYR A 627 5.00 -8.34 25.95
C TYR A 627 4.90 -9.79 26.41
N ASP A 628 3.71 -10.13 26.90
CA ASP A 628 3.28 -11.51 27.06
C ASP A 628 2.46 -11.95 25.83
N LYS A 629 2.38 -13.26 25.60
CA LYS A 629 1.54 -13.84 24.53
C LYS A 629 0.40 -14.63 25.15
N VAL A 630 -0.81 -14.38 24.65
CA VAL A 630 -1.97 -15.25 24.83
C VAL A 630 -2.25 -15.92 23.49
N GLY A 631 -2.43 -17.25 23.47
CA GLY A 631 -2.61 -18.00 22.24
C GLY A 631 -1.36 -17.99 21.35
N ASN A 632 -1.55 -17.84 20.03
CA ASN A 632 -0.48 -17.79 19.03
C ASN A 632 -0.56 -16.49 18.21
N PRO A 633 -0.31 -15.33 18.84
CA PRO A 633 -0.50 -14.03 18.22
C PRO A 633 0.56 -13.77 17.14
N ASN A 634 0.19 -12.95 16.17
CA ASN A 634 0.98 -12.71 14.97
C ASN A 634 0.83 -11.26 14.51
N TRP A 635 1.96 -10.58 14.28
CA TRP A 635 1.98 -9.17 13.88
C TRP A 635 1.36 -8.90 12.51
N ALA A 636 1.24 -9.91 11.65
CA ALA A 636 0.50 -9.78 10.40
C ALA A 636 -1.02 -9.71 10.61
N TYR A 637 -1.51 -10.11 11.80
CA TYR A 637 -2.93 -10.36 12.08
C TYR A 637 -3.36 -9.68 13.39
N ILE A 638 -3.31 -8.35 13.39
CA ILE A 638 -3.80 -7.52 14.49
C ILE A 638 -5.20 -7.01 14.14
N GLU A 639 -6.21 -7.83 14.41
CA GLU A 639 -7.61 -7.49 14.11
C GLU A 639 -8.22 -6.52 15.12
N PHE A 640 -7.82 -6.62 16.38
CA PHE A 640 -8.33 -5.80 17.47
C PHE A 640 -7.22 -5.16 18.28
N ALA A 641 -7.54 -4.00 18.83
CA ALA A 641 -6.80 -3.37 19.91
C ALA A 641 -7.72 -3.24 21.12
N ARG A 642 -7.28 -3.73 22.29
CA ARG A 642 -7.97 -3.57 23.57
C ARG A 642 -7.12 -2.75 24.53
N LEU A 643 -7.68 -1.68 25.09
CA LEU A 643 -7.08 -0.86 26.13
C LEU A 643 -7.79 -1.14 27.44
N TRP A 644 -7.09 -1.45 28.51
CA TRP A 644 -7.73 -1.66 29.80
C TRP A 644 -6.91 -1.17 30.98
N LEU A 645 -7.61 -0.63 31.98
CA LEU A 645 -7.04 -0.02 33.16
C LEU A 645 -7.15 -0.97 34.36
N SER A 646 -6.12 -0.99 35.20
CA SER A 646 -6.10 -1.78 36.43
C SER A 646 -5.19 -1.17 37.51
N ALA A 647 -5.12 -1.84 38.66
CA ALA A 647 -4.25 -1.54 39.82
C ALA A 647 -4.54 -0.26 40.62
N ALA A 648 -5.43 0.62 40.16
CA ALA A 648 -5.84 1.80 40.91
C ALA A 648 -6.85 1.46 42.03
N GLU A 649 -6.70 2.08 43.21
CA GLU A 649 -7.60 1.87 44.37
C GLU A 649 -8.71 2.94 44.49
N ASN A 650 -8.56 4.08 43.83
CA ASN A 650 -9.50 5.20 43.90
C ASN A 650 -9.84 5.69 42.48
N LEU A 651 -10.96 6.42 42.36
CA LEU A 651 -11.39 7.11 41.14
C LEU A 651 -10.22 7.86 40.50
N THR A 652 -9.94 7.54 39.23
CA THR A 652 -8.88 8.15 38.45
C THR A 652 -9.22 8.09 36.95
N GLY A 653 -8.29 8.47 36.09
CA GLY A 653 -8.50 8.44 34.66
C GLY A 653 -7.28 8.92 33.87
N ILE A 654 -7.41 8.85 32.56
CA ILE A 654 -6.42 9.32 31.60
C ILE A 654 -7.10 10.15 30.51
N SER A 655 -6.41 11.17 30.02
CA SER A 655 -6.75 11.87 28.78
C SER A 655 -5.75 11.45 27.70
N ILE A 656 -6.21 11.02 26.53
CA ILE A 656 -5.37 10.49 25.46
C ILE A 656 -5.52 11.37 24.22
N ALA A 657 -4.41 11.88 23.71
CA ALA A 657 -4.34 12.76 22.55
C ALA A 657 -4.01 12.01 21.26
N ALA A 658 -3.29 10.89 21.35
CA ALA A 658 -2.97 10.02 20.21
C ALA A 658 -2.64 8.60 20.70
N ILE A 659 -2.97 7.60 19.88
CA ILE A 659 -2.61 6.19 20.09
C ILE A 659 -2.20 5.64 18.71
N GLU A 660 -0.93 5.34 18.52
CA GLU A 660 -0.38 5.07 17.20
C GLU A 660 0.53 3.84 17.21
N LEU A 661 0.35 2.96 16.23
CA LEU A 661 1.33 1.93 15.90
C LEU A 661 2.28 2.51 14.85
N VAL A 662 3.53 2.76 15.25
CA VAL A 662 4.49 3.55 14.49
C VAL A 662 5.57 2.66 13.92
N GLY A 663 5.80 2.78 12.62
CA GLY A 663 6.92 2.24 11.87
C GLY A 663 7.77 3.36 11.24
N ASN A 664 8.69 2.96 10.38
CA ASN A 664 9.52 3.89 9.62
C ASN A 664 9.78 3.35 8.21
N LYS A 665 9.80 4.25 7.21
CA LYS A 665 10.20 3.90 5.83
C LYS A 665 11.66 3.47 5.75
N TRP A 666 12.49 3.93 6.67
CA TRP A 666 13.83 3.44 6.89
C TRP A 666 13.77 2.21 7.78
N GLN A 667 13.91 1.04 7.17
CA GLN A 667 13.88 -0.23 7.87
C GLN A 667 15.24 -0.51 8.53
N ASP A 668 15.20 -0.94 9.78
CA ASP A 668 16.35 -1.53 10.43
C ASP A 668 16.59 -2.94 9.84
N ILE A 669 17.76 -3.15 9.23
CA ILE A 669 18.18 -4.47 8.73
C ILE A 669 18.69 -5.39 9.86
N GLY A 670 18.36 -5.05 11.11
CA GLY A 670 18.90 -5.68 12.32
C GLY A 670 20.37 -5.35 12.58
N ILE A 671 20.92 -6.01 13.59
CA ILE A 671 22.35 -5.94 13.93
C ILE A 671 23.00 -7.21 13.41
N SER A 672 23.83 -7.10 12.37
CA SER A 672 24.64 -8.21 11.87
C SER A 672 26.09 -8.03 12.32
N PRO A 673 26.70 -8.97 13.06
CA PRO A 673 28.14 -9.00 13.14
C PRO A 673 28.73 -9.21 11.74
N ALA A 674 29.94 -8.71 11.52
CA ALA A 674 30.69 -8.94 10.27
C ALA A 674 30.90 -10.43 9.93
N ASP A 675 30.73 -11.35 10.91
CA ASP A 675 31.04 -12.79 10.78
C ASP A 675 29.99 -13.75 11.43
N SER A 676 28.77 -13.33 11.76
CA SER A 676 27.77 -14.23 12.37
C SER A 676 26.31 -13.90 12.02
N LEU A 677 25.46 -14.92 11.96
CA LEU A 677 24.05 -14.83 11.49
C LEU A 677 23.04 -14.42 12.57
N SER A 678 23.47 -14.01 13.77
CA SER A 678 22.53 -13.55 14.81
C SER A 678 23.14 -12.50 15.75
N PRO A 679 22.41 -11.42 16.09
CA PRO A 679 22.86 -10.48 17.10
C PRO A 679 22.94 -11.15 18.49
N PRO A 680 23.95 -10.84 19.30
CA PRO A 680 24.01 -11.28 20.70
C PRO A 680 22.78 -10.84 21.51
N LEU A 681 22.35 -11.67 22.47
CA LEU A 681 21.22 -11.37 23.37
C LEU A 681 21.37 -9.97 24.02
N GLY A 682 20.33 -9.16 23.92
CA GLY A 682 20.22 -7.87 24.61
C GLY A 682 20.76 -6.65 23.84
N MET A 683 21.28 -6.83 22.62
CA MET A 683 21.52 -5.69 21.73
C MET A 683 20.21 -5.21 21.12
N ARG A 684 20.03 -3.90 21.07
CA ARG A 684 18.88 -3.28 20.40
C ARG A 684 19.36 -2.25 19.41
N PHE A 685 18.69 -2.20 18.27
CA PHE A 685 18.80 -1.14 17.30
C PHE A 685 17.39 -0.81 16.83
N GLY A 686 17.07 0.47 16.75
CA GLY A 686 15.76 0.94 16.34
C GLY A 686 15.88 2.25 15.60
N VAL A 687 14.96 2.44 14.66
CA VAL A 687 14.86 3.65 13.85
C VAL A 687 13.56 4.36 14.22
N THR A 688 13.67 5.60 14.67
CA THR A 688 12.53 6.47 14.96
C THR A 688 12.78 7.86 14.37
N SER A 689 11.92 8.83 14.66
CA SER A 689 12.13 10.21 14.26
C SER A 689 11.88 11.17 15.42
N LYS A 690 12.52 12.33 15.34
CA LYS A 690 12.27 13.49 16.20
C LYS A 690 11.96 14.70 15.35
N ASN A 691 11.05 15.54 15.82
CA ASN A 691 10.63 16.70 15.07
C ASN A 691 10.36 17.93 15.95
N THR A 692 10.37 19.08 15.30
CA THR A 692 10.18 20.41 15.92
C THR A 692 8.82 20.65 16.56
N HIS A 693 7.78 19.89 16.18
CA HIS A 693 6.42 20.12 16.62
C HIS A 693 6.07 19.30 17.87
N GLU A 694 6.67 18.13 18.01
CA GLU A 694 6.31 17.13 19.03
C GLU A 694 7.41 16.91 20.07
N ASN A 695 8.67 17.24 19.75
CA ASN A 695 9.81 17.04 20.65
C ASN A 695 10.43 18.37 21.06
N ALA A 696 10.28 18.73 22.33
CA ALA A 696 10.76 20.00 22.86
C ALA A 696 12.29 20.10 22.91
N ASP A 697 12.99 18.97 22.93
CA ASP A 697 14.46 18.91 22.97
C ASP A 697 15.12 18.97 21.58
N TYR A 698 14.32 18.92 20.51
CA TYR A 698 14.83 18.90 19.15
C TYR A 698 15.08 20.31 18.61
N ILE A 699 16.31 20.54 18.14
CA ILE A 699 16.74 21.82 17.56
C ILE A 699 17.16 21.57 16.10
N PRO A 700 16.51 22.22 15.12
CA PRO A 700 16.89 22.10 13.72
C PRO A 700 18.35 22.44 13.45
N PRO A 701 19.01 21.74 12.51
CA PRO A 701 20.34 22.12 12.06
C PRO A 701 20.39 23.57 11.54
N PRO A 702 21.50 24.30 11.72
CA PRO A 702 21.61 25.68 11.24
C PRO A 702 21.29 25.82 9.74
N GLY A 703 20.25 26.59 9.44
CA GLY A 703 19.80 26.85 8.06
C GLY A 703 18.88 25.79 7.46
N ILE A 704 18.40 24.82 8.25
CA ILE A 704 17.47 23.73 7.86
C ILE A 704 16.16 23.82 8.66
N GLU A 705 15.77 25.00 9.15
CA GLU A 705 14.45 25.16 9.77
C GLU A 705 13.31 24.88 8.77
N GLY A 706 12.14 24.50 9.31
CA GLY A 706 10.90 24.39 8.54
C GLY A 706 10.51 25.72 7.88
N GLU A 707 9.84 25.65 6.73
CA GLU A 707 9.42 26.83 5.98
C GLU A 707 8.22 27.50 6.64
N LEU A 708 8.25 28.83 6.76
CA LEU A 708 7.06 29.59 7.13
C LEU A 708 6.12 29.70 5.93
N ASP A 709 5.01 28.97 5.96
CA ASP A 709 3.95 29.16 4.98
C ASP A 709 3.38 30.57 5.15
N ARG A 710 3.55 31.40 4.13
CA ARG A 710 3.14 32.81 4.15
C ARG A 710 1.62 33.00 4.20
N SER A 711 0.86 31.99 3.80
CA SER A 711 -0.61 32.03 3.78
C SER A 711 -1.20 31.73 5.15
N THR A 712 -0.68 30.69 5.82
CA THR A 712 -1.16 30.23 7.13
C THR A 712 -0.39 30.86 8.29
N ARG A 713 0.82 31.39 8.04
CA ARG A 713 1.81 31.84 9.04
C ARG A 713 2.23 30.73 10.00
N VAL A 714 2.16 29.48 9.55
CA VAL A 714 2.61 28.31 10.29
C VAL A 714 3.92 27.85 9.69
N ARG A 715 4.90 27.56 10.54
CA ARG A 715 6.11 26.88 10.11
C ARG A 715 5.86 25.40 9.91
N GLU A 716 6.24 24.89 8.75
CA GLU A 716 6.27 23.46 8.47
C GLU A 716 7.11 22.73 9.52
N LYS A 717 6.71 21.50 9.81
CA LYS A 717 7.50 20.59 10.64
C LYS A 717 8.86 20.38 9.98
N GLU A 718 9.89 20.30 10.81
CA GLU A 718 11.16 19.70 10.42
C GLU A 718 11.43 18.47 11.27
N GLU A 719 11.87 17.39 10.61
CA GLU A 719 12.06 16.07 11.18
C GLU A 719 13.45 15.49 10.85
N ALA A 720 14.01 14.75 11.79
CA ALA A 720 15.22 13.96 11.58
C ALA A 720 15.03 12.51 12.04
N LEU A 721 15.78 11.62 11.39
CA LEU A 721 15.90 10.23 11.80
C LEU A 721 16.70 10.11 13.10
N VAL A 722 16.23 9.28 14.01
CA VAL A 722 16.95 8.91 15.24
C VAL A 722 17.29 7.43 15.16
N LEU A 723 18.60 7.15 15.16
CA LEU A 723 19.14 5.80 15.26
C LEU A 723 19.44 5.52 16.74
N GLN A 724 18.59 4.71 17.37
CA GLN A 724 18.74 4.34 18.77
C GLN A 724 19.39 2.97 18.86
N TYR A 725 20.38 2.82 19.74
CA TYR A 725 21.01 1.54 20.02
C TYR A 725 21.25 1.33 21.51
N GLU A 726 21.14 0.10 21.96
CA GLU A 726 21.43 -0.32 23.34
C GLU A 726 22.36 -1.53 23.33
N ASN A 727 23.34 -1.53 24.23
CA ASN A 727 24.30 -2.63 24.43
C ASN A 727 25.08 -3.08 23.18
N LEU A 728 25.30 -2.18 22.21
CA LEU A 728 26.05 -2.48 20.98
C LEU A 728 27.51 -2.85 21.30
N TYR A 729 27.93 -4.08 21.00
CA TYR A 729 29.30 -4.55 21.22
C TYR A 729 30.23 -4.09 20.09
N PRO A 730 31.54 -3.95 20.37
CA PRO A 730 32.52 -3.61 19.33
C PRO A 730 32.46 -4.55 18.12
N GLY A 731 32.52 -3.99 16.90
CA GLY A 731 32.56 -4.76 15.64
C GLY A 731 31.20 -5.17 15.06
N HIS A 732 30.11 -4.56 15.54
CA HIS A 732 28.75 -4.71 15.03
C HIS A 732 28.28 -3.40 14.39
#